data_AF-A0A5C9BXF7-F1
#
_entry.id   AF-A0A5C9BXF7-F1
#
_cell.length_a   1.000
_cell.length_b   1.000
_cell.length_c   1.000
_cell.angle_alpha   90.00
_cell.angle_beta   90.00
_cell.angle_gamma   90.00
#
_symmetry.space_group_name_H-M   'P 1'
#
loop_
_entity.id
_entity.type
_entity.pdbx_description
1 polymer ?
#
loop_
_entity_poly.entity_id
_entity_poly.type
_entity_poly.pdbx_seq_one_letter_code
_entity_poly.pdbx_strand_id
1 'polypeptide(L)'
;VSPLTLAFYDSSLGNLDVWHWEFGDGTTSKDINPTHAYTAPGYYGVCLSVGNSVSGCMETYCQNIKVQTDSAVGTPSCFTVSDFSFFPDTANLVTFSNKSFGYNSTYWSFGDGYVSVDNSTYHQYQDPGIYEVCLTVFDNATGCMDVHCVYVKVADLSDTTACYTKAHFTFLPDTTNSIKFNNKSLNYNESFWDFGDGSVSTEKSPDHTYPGAGFYNVCLTVKDSVNCIAAECILVEVVDTTQVICKAIYNYVQDISTNTVTFKDKSKGIISSWFWDFGDGYAAMIQNPSHTYVDKGFYTICLTMFDKVNGCMDTYCELVQVGGDSALTAGCNADFSFFPVTNYSISFKEISTGSYNSIYWDFGDGSNSNQVDPQHTYQNTGFFDVCLTVFNDVDSCMNTNCKTIQISDSTSINCNAFFNYFLDSTGTTVSFSDKSLGSPDYWYWNFNDFTVASNDQDPSHTFSEGGYYNVCLTIYKGTDCQNTYCKVIGVGDVSNDVYADFTYFGDSLTSSAYFNNSSLGAVTAWNWDFGDSQGSSFENPVHTYPDTGNYLVCLTVKNVNNVTGTKCKYIRIGNALENACKFSCVWPGDANYSLEANHYDLLSIGLNYGLSGPVRDSVSTRWIGHFGTDWSTAMPNGINKKHSDCNGDGVVDLTDLEAIKQNFAYSHPYQPGKTSKYNAANPDLYFEITDADIAPGSTVEVSIMAGRDSISLYGIGFEVKIDMDKVKQNSVNNSFADSWLGNSSTELITYDKTDYNLGEVFVGMTRFNQAQQNGLGSIAKTTFVVDSSFNGSDEIVICVN
;
A
#
# COMPACT_ATOMS: atom_id res chain seq x y z
N VAL A 1 25.02 39.12 -2.01
CA VAL A 1 23.78 38.98 -1.22
C VAL A 1 23.73 40.17 -0.28
N SER A 2 22.67 41.00 -0.31
CA SER A 2 22.52 42.08 0.69
C SER A 2 22.05 41.45 2.00
N PRO A 3 22.55 41.88 3.17
CA PRO A 3 22.04 41.40 4.46
C PRO A 3 20.55 41.71 4.62
N LEU A 4 19.78 40.77 5.16
CA LEU A 4 18.38 41.01 5.55
C LEU A 4 18.36 41.53 6.99
N THR A 5 17.98 42.79 7.16
CA THR A 5 17.83 43.41 8.49
C THR A 5 16.40 43.30 8.97
N LEU A 6 16.20 42.70 10.14
CA LEU A 6 14.92 42.54 10.82
C LEU A 6 14.89 43.36 12.12
N ALA A 7 13.72 43.85 12.49
CA ALA A 7 13.46 44.49 13.78
C ALA A 7 12.67 43.52 14.66
N PHE A 8 13.09 43.38 15.92
CA PHE A 8 12.48 42.51 16.91
C PHE A 8 11.82 43.37 17.99
N TYR A 9 10.64 42.96 18.43
CA TYR A 9 9.84 43.70 19.40
C TYR A 9 9.47 42.79 20.57
N ASP A 10 9.74 43.24 21.78
CA ASP A 10 9.27 42.59 23.01
C ASP A 10 7.80 42.90 23.26
N SER A 11 7.02 41.87 23.60
CA SER A 11 5.63 41.95 24.02
C SER A 11 5.39 41.26 25.36
N SER A 12 6.46 40.98 26.12
CA SER A 12 6.41 40.29 27.40
C SER A 12 5.70 41.13 28.47
N LEU A 13 4.94 40.47 29.35
CA LEU A 13 4.14 41.12 30.39
C LEU A 13 4.80 40.96 31.77
N GLY A 14 4.72 41.99 32.61
CA GLY A 14 5.23 41.97 34.00
C GLY A 14 6.16 43.13 34.33
N ASN A 15 6.70 43.15 35.56
CA ASN A 15 7.74 44.09 35.96
C ASN A 15 9.11 43.52 35.57
N LEU A 16 9.55 43.80 34.34
CA LEU A 16 10.80 43.27 33.77
C LEU A 16 11.90 44.34 33.82
N ASP A 17 13.13 43.93 34.09
CA ASP A 17 14.33 44.78 34.05
C ASP A 17 15.55 44.10 33.40
N VAL A 18 15.39 42.88 32.88
CA VAL A 18 16.41 42.12 32.13
C VAL A 18 15.84 41.64 30.80
N TRP A 19 16.56 41.89 29.70
CA TRP A 19 16.29 41.36 28.36
C TRP A 19 17.57 40.74 27.79
N HIS A 20 17.42 39.59 27.13
CA HIS A 20 18.49 38.95 26.39
C HIS A 20 17.94 38.28 25.14
N TRP A 21 18.39 38.74 23.99
CA TRP A 21 18.08 38.16 22.69
C TRP A 21 19.23 37.29 22.22
N GLU A 22 18.92 36.11 21.70
CA GLU A 22 19.83 35.28 20.91
C GLU A 22 19.24 35.12 19.51
N PHE A 23 19.98 35.49 18.46
CA PHE A 23 19.43 35.56 17.10
C PHE A 23 19.61 34.27 16.29
N GLY A 24 20.17 33.22 16.90
CA GLY A 24 20.38 31.92 16.26
C GLY A 24 21.59 31.84 15.32
N ASP A 25 22.31 32.93 15.09
CA ASP A 25 23.54 33.00 14.29
C ASP A 25 24.82 33.21 15.15
N GLY A 26 24.68 33.05 16.46
CA GLY A 26 25.74 33.27 17.45
C GLY A 26 25.84 34.72 17.94
N THR A 27 25.02 35.64 17.44
CA THR A 27 24.95 37.02 17.94
C THR A 27 23.80 37.21 18.94
N THR A 28 23.93 38.22 19.79
CA THR A 28 22.98 38.51 20.89
C THR A 28 22.71 40.00 21.05
N SER A 29 21.62 40.35 21.75
CA SER A 29 21.34 41.71 22.18
C SER A 29 20.78 41.76 23.62
N LYS A 30 20.81 42.94 24.24
CA LYS A 30 20.16 43.24 25.52
C LYS A 30 19.18 44.40 25.42
N ASP A 31 18.98 44.92 24.21
CA ASP A 31 17.98 45.95 23.96
C ASP A 31 16.59 45.35 24.07
N ILE A 32 15.62 46.17 24.49
CA ILE A 32 14.22 45.76 24.57
C ILE A 32 13.70 45.37 23.17
N ASN A 33 13.97 46.22 22.17
CA ASN A 33 13.54 46.03 20.78
C ASN A 33 14.74 46.18 19.80
N PRO A 34 15.56 45.15 19.61
CA PRO A 34 16.76 45.24 18.78
C PRO A 34 16.46 45.14 17.27
N THR A 35 17.40 45.58 16.45
CA THR A 35 17.47 45.23 15.03
C THR A 35 18.66 44.32 14.78
N HIS A 36 18.50 43.29 13.95
CA HIS A 36 19.57 42.35 13.61
C HIS A 36 19.63 42.07 12.11
N ALA A 37 20.85 41.90 11.57
CA ALA A 37 21.09 41.72 10.15
C ALA A 37 21.69 40.35 9.83
N TYR A 38 20.94 39.51 9.14
CA TYR A 38 21.38 38.19 8.70
C TYR A 38 22.13 38.29 7.37
N THR A 39 23.38 37.82 7.36
CA THR A 39 24.29 37.95 6.22
C THR A 39 24.31 36.72 5.29
N ALA A 40 23.71 35.61 5.74
CA ALA A 40 23.62 34.37 4.98
C ALA A 40 22.18 33.82 5.02
N PRO A 41 21.76 33.07 3.98
CA PRO A 41 20.54 32.29 4.07
C PRO A 41 20.71 31.12 5.06
N GLY A 42 19.66 30.79 5.79
CA GLY A 42 19.67 29.76 6.82
C GLY A 42 18.41 29.76 7.67
N TYR A 43 18.28 28.75 8.52
CA TYR A 43 17.29 28.73 9.59
C TYR A 43 17.94 29.23 10.87
N TYR A 44 17.27 30.15 11.56
CA TYR A 44 17.76 30.79 12.76
C TYR A 44 16.72 30.67 13.87
N GLY A 45 17.09 30.03 14.98
CA GLY A 45 16.29 30.00 16.19
C GLY A 45 16.51 31.28 16.99
N VAL A 46 15.53 32.17 16.99
CA VAL A 46 15.58 33.43 17.73
C VAL A 46 14.93 33.22 19.08
N CYS A 47 15.66 33.50 20.16
CA CYS A 47 15.17 33.40 21.52
C CYS A 47 15.21 34.77 22.22
N LEU A 48 14.17 35.06 23.00
CA LEU A 48 14.11 36.16 23.95
C LEU A 48 13.99 35.58 25.36
N SER A 49 14.96 35.90 26.21
CA SER A 49 14.89 35.71 27.65
C SER A 49 14.60 37.03 28.34
N VAL A 50 13.54 37.09 29.14
CA VAL A 50 13.19 38.26 29.97
C VAL A 50 13.16 37.89 31.43
N GLY A 51 13.47 38.84 32.31
CA GLY A 51 13.49 38.58 33.74
C GLY A 51 13.35 39.80 34.63
N ASN A 52 13.21 39.51 35.92
CA ASN A 52 13.24 40.50 37.00
C ASN A 52 14.43 40.21 37.92
N SER A 53 15.38 41.13 37.99
CA SER A 53 16.63 41.00 38.73
C SER A 53 16.44 40.94 40.25
N VAL A 54 15.28 41.38 40.76
CA VAL A 54 14.93 41.36 42.19
C VAL A 54 14.32 40.01 42.60
N SER A 55 13.46 39.42 41.77
CA SER A 55 12.87 38.10 42.05
C SER A 55 13.74 36.95 41.57
N GLY A 56 14.64 37.19 40.62
CA GLY A 56 15.46 36.16 39.97
C GLY A 56 14.67 35.30 38.99
N CYS A 57 13.39 35.58 38.75
CA CYS A 57 12.57 34.85 37.78
C CYS A 57 12.98 35.26 36.36
N MET A 58 13.25 34.27 35.51
CA MET A 58 13.45 34.45 34.08
C MET A 58 12.54 33.52 33.31
N GLU A 59 12.00 34.00 32.20
CA GLU A 59 11.32 33.18 31.19
C GLU A 59 11.99 33.36 29.84
N THR A 60 11.88 32.33 28.99
CA THR A 60 12.45 32.34 27.64
C THR A 60 11.43 31.84 26.63
N TYR A 61 11.31 32.57 25.53
CA TYR A 61 10.50 32.22 24.38
C TYR A 61 11.38 32.15 23.14
N CYS A 62 11.20 31.14 22.29
CA CYS A 62 11.98 30.96 21.07
C CYS A 62 11.06 30.77 19.85
N GLN A 63 11.46 31.34 18.73
CA GLN A 63 10.81 31.23 17.43
C GLN A 63 11.85 31.01 16.33
N ASN A 64 11.57 30.10 15.40
CA ASN A 64 12.43 29.88 14.25
C ASN A 64 12.06 30.80 13.10
N ILE A 65 13.06 31.40 12.45
CA ILE A 65 12.91 32.16 11.22
C ILE A 65 13.79 31.58 10.11
N LYS A 66 13.36 31.70 8.85
CA LYS A 66 14.12 31.27 7.67
C LYS A 66 14.53 32.49 6.85
N VAL A 67 15.83 32.67 6.64
CA VAL A 67 16.41 33.70 5.77
C VAL A 67 16.83 33.03 4.47
N GLN A 68 16.44 33.57 3.31
CA GLN A 68 16.82 33.02 2.00
C GLN A 68 17.33 34.13 1.07
N THR A 69 18.07 33.74 0.02
CA THR A 69 18.45 34.67 -1.05
C THR A 69 17.24 35.03 -1.89
N ASP A 70 17.06 36.33 -2.15
CA ASP A 70 16.07 36.79 -3.12
C ASP A 70 16.51 36.35 -4.53
N SER A 71 15.82 35.35 -5.09
CA SER A 71 16.04 34.89 -6.46
C SER A 71 15.23 35.79 -7.38
N ALA A 72 15.85 36.86 -7.86
CA ALA A 72 15.32 37.58 -9.00
C ALA A 72 15.42 36.69 -10.27
N VAL A 73 14.25 36.53 -10.90
CA VAL A 73 13.95 36.09 -12.29
C VAL A 73 13.28 34.72 -12.39
N GLY A 74 11.93 34.75 -12.51
CA GLY A 74 11.23 33.97 -13.55
C GLY A 74 10.25 32.88 -13.11
N THR A 75 10.34 32.35 -11.90
CA THR A 75 9.42 31.29 -11.41
C THR A 75 8.68 31.76 -10.17
N PRO A 76 7.33 31.68 -10.11
CA PRO A 76 6.60 31.98 -8.88
C PRO A 76 6.99 30.93 -7.83
N SER A 77 7.94 31.25 -6.94
CA SER A 77 8.32 30.35 -5.85
C SER A 77 7.25 30.38 -4.78
N CYS A 78 6.76 29.21 -4.41
CA CYS A 78 5.70 29.05 -3.44
C CYS A 78 6.12 29.52 -2.04
N PHE A 79 5.53 30.62 -1.52
CA PHE A 79 5.90 31.16 -0.22
C PHE A 79 4.73 31.90 0.44
N THR A 80 3.93 31.14 1.20
CA THR A 80 2.80 31.60 2.00
C THR A 80 2.99 31.09 3.43
N VAL A 81 2.77 31.94 4.45
CA VAL A 81 2.87 31.56 5.87
C VAL A 81 1.66 32.11 6.62
N SER A 82 0.98 31.25 7.34
CA SER A 82 -0.20 31.53 8.14
C SER A 82 0.17 31.82 9.60
N ASP A 83 -0.36 32.90 10.15
CA ASP A 83 -0.22 33.25 11.56
C ASP A 83 -1.33 34.22 11.98
N PHE A 84 -1.73 34.17 13.25
CA PHE A 84 -2.68 35.11 13.82
C PHE A 84 -2.57 35.29 15.34
N SER A 85 -3.05 36.43 15.81
CA SER A 85 -3.25 36.73 17.23
C SER A 85 -4.74 36.89 17.52
N PHE A 86 -5.18 36.54 18.73
CA PHE A 86 -6.58 36.71 19.14
C PHE A 86 -6.72 37.38 20.50
N PHE A 87 -7.84 38.08 20.71
CA PHE A 87 -8.16 38.75 21.96
C PHE A 87 -9.63 38.47 22.33
N PRO A 88 -9.89 37.76 23.44
CA PRO A 88 -11.25 37.58 23.94
C PRO A 88 -11.77 38.86 24.61
N ASP A 89 -13.00 39.25 24.29
CA ASP A 89 -13.75 40.36 24.91
C ASP A 89 -14.84 39.81 25.85
N THR A 90 -15.47 40.70 26.61
CA THR A 90 -16.64 40.41 27.42
C THR A 90 -17.86 40.05 26.55
N ALA A 91 -18.58 38.98 26.95
CA ALA A 91 -19.75 38.38 26.26
C ALA A 91 -19.45 37.43 25.08
N ASN A 92 -18.50 36.50 25.23
CA ASN A 92 -18.21 35.41 24.29
C ASN A 92 -17.81 35.87 22.87
N LEU A 93 -17.33 37.09 22.74
CA LEU A 93 -16.82 37.67 21.50
C LEU A 93 -15.30 37.55 21.47
N VAL A 94 -14.73 36.99 20.41
CA VAL A 94 -13.28 36.89 20.22
C VAL A 94 -12.89 37.62 18.94
N THR A 95 -11.93 38.53 19.05
CA THR A 95 -11.37 39.25 17.90
C THR A 95 -10.09 38.56 17.44
N PHE A 96 -9.97 38.36 16.13
CA PHE A 96 -8.85 37.70 15.46
C PHE A 96 -8.15 38.67 14.51
N SER A 97 -6.84 38.85 14.71
CA SER A 97 -5.99 39.66 13.83
C SER A 97 -5.01 38.75 13.09
N ASN A 98 -5.13 38.73 11.77
CA ASN A 98 -4.21 38.02 10.88
C ASN A 98 -2.82 38.66 10.88
N LYS A 99 -1.78 37.82 10.95
CA LYS A 99 -0.34 38.14 10.93
C LYS A 99 0.41 37.39 9.82
N SER A 100 -0.32 36.75 8.91
CA SER A 100 0.17 35.93 7.82
C SER A 100 1.00 36.72 6.80
N PHE A 101 1.75 36.01 5.96
CA PHE A 101 2.61 36.56 4.92
C PHE A 101 2.42 35.82 3.59
N GLY A 102 2.62 36.51 2.46
CA GLY A 102 2.67 35.89 1.14
C GLY A 102 1.33 35.30 0.65
N TYR A 103 0.22 35.99 0.90
CA TYR A 103 -1.13 35.54 0.52
C TYR A 103 -1.94 36.65 -0.15
N ASN A 104 -3.00 36.28 -0.87
CA ASN A 104 -4.02 37.18 -1.41
C ASN A 104 -5.45 36.73 -1.09
N SER A 105 -5.63 35.64 -0.36
CA SER A 105 -6.92 35.15 0.13
C SER A 105 -6.77 34.52 1.52
N THR A 106 -7.84 34.60 2.31
CA THR A 106 -7.91 34.14 3.70
C THR A 106 -9.18 33.32 3.91
N TYR A 107 -9.10 32.31 4.78
CA TYR A 107 -10.23 31.52 5.21
C TYR A 107 -10.06 31.14 6.69
N TRP A 108 -11.03 31.54 7.51
CA TRP A 108 -11.12 31.25 8.93
C TRP A 108 -12.14 30.15 9.17
N SER A 109 -11.79 29.19 10.01
CA SER A 109 -12.73 28.26 10.66
C SER A 109 -12.68 28.52 12.15
N PHE A 110 -13.82 28.81 12.78
CA PHE A 110 -13.87 29.17 14.21
C PHE A 110 -14.10 27.97 15.14
N GLY A 111 -14.20 26.76 14.60
CA GLY A 111 -14.34 25.52 15.38
C GLY A 111 -15.76 25.20 15.85
N ASP A 112 -16.75 26.03 15.52
CA ASP A 112 -18.18 25.85 15.85
C ASP A 112 -19.07 25.73 14.60
N GLY A 113 -18.46 25.45 13.45
CA GLY A 113 -19.13 25.35 12.14
C GLY A 113 -19.30 26.67 11.40
N TYR A 114 -18.93 27.81 12.01
CA TYR A 114 -18.90 29.10 11.33
C TYR A 114 -17.52 29.42 10.75
N VAL A 115 -17.53 30.21 9.69
CA VAL A 115 -16.36 30.52 8.87
C VAL A 115 -16.33 32.01 8.49
N SER A 116 -15.17 32.55 8.14
CA SER A 116 -15.01 33.90 7.60
C SER A 116 -13.94 33.94 6.51
N VAL A 117 -14.06 34.85 5.55
CA VAL A 117 -13.02 35.10 4.51
C VAL A 117 -12.35 36.45 4.69
N ASP A 118 -12.70 37.18 5.75
CA ASP A 118 -12.13 38.49 6.02
C ASP A 118 -10.66 38.40 6.42
N ASN A 119 -9.89 39.42 6.07
CA ASN A 119 -8.47 39.45 6.38
C ASN A 119 -8.20 39.33 7.89
N SER A 120 -8.89 40.13 8.69
CA SER A 120 -8.97 40.03 10.15
C SER A 120 -10.45 40.12 10.53
N THR A 121 -10.89 39.39 11.55
CA THR A 121 -12.31 39.14 11.81
C THR A 121 -12.61 39.09 13.29
N TYR A 122 -13.88 39.05 13.68
CA TYR A 122 -14.31 38.69 15.01
C TYR A 122 -15.35 37.58 14.92
N HIS A 123 -15.53 36.81 16.00
CA HIS A 123 -16.56 35.78 16.07
C HIS A 123 -17.23 35.78 17.44
N GLN A 124 -18.56 35.63 17.46
CA GLN A 124 -19.35 35.57 18.69
C GLN A 124 -19.87 34.15 18.88
N TYR A 125 -19.34 33.47 19.89
CA TYR A 125 -19.70 32.10 20.21
C TYR A 125 -21.01 32.06 20.99
N GLN A 126 -21.93 31.19 20.59
CA GLN A 126 -23.23 31.01 21.25
C GLN A 126 -23.08 30.39 22.63
N ASP A 127 -22.19 29.42 22.75
CA ASP A 127 -21.96 28.68 23.98
C ASP A 127 -20.51 28.88 24.49
N PRO A 128 -20.29 28.83 25.81
CA PRO A 128 -18.95 28.67 26.37
C PRO A 128 -18.34 27.33 25.95
N GLY A 129 -17.06 27.33 25.61
CA GLY A 129 -16.35 26.15 25.15
C GLY A 129 -14.89 26.42 24.80
N ILE A 130 -14.18 25.37 24.42
CA ILE A 130 -12.86 25.49 23.78
C ILE A 130 -13.06 25.17 22.30
N TYR A 131 -12.71 26.13 21.46
CA TYR A 131 -12.90 26.04 20.01
C TYR A 131 -11.56 26.02 19.29
N GLU A 132 -11.42 25.16 18.29
CA GLU A 132 -10.24 25.15 17.41
C GLU A 132 -10.41 26.19 16.32
N VAL A 133 -9.58 27.23 16.36
CA VAL A 133 -9.65 28.29 15.36
C VAL A 133 -8.50 28.13 14.39
N CYS A 134 -8.80 27.96 13.12
CA CYS A 134 -7.83 27.82 12.05
C CYS A 134 -7.90 29.00 11.09
N LEU A 135 -6.75 29.54 10.73
CA LEU A 135 -6.57 30.48 9.62
C LEU A 135 -5.80 29.78 8.50
N THR A 136 -6.47 29.62 7.36
CA THR A 136 -5.87 29.25 6.09
C THR A 136 -5.59 30.52 5.29
N VAL A 137 -4.38 30.66 4.77
CA VAL A 137 -4.05 31.71 3.79
C VAL A 137 -3.61 31.10 2.47
N PHE A 138 -4.00 31.74 1.37
CA PHE A 138 -3.76 31.25 0.01
C PHE A 138 -3.24 32.35 -0.90
N ASP A 139 -2.29 32.01 -1.76
CA ASP A 139 -1.87 32.83 -2.89
C ASP A 139 -2.38 32.21 -4.21
N ASN A 140 -3.43 32.82 -4.77
CA ASN A 140 -4.03 32.42 -6.04
C ASN A 140 -3.07 32.47 -7.25
N ALA A 141 -1.97 33.22 -7.19
CA ALA A 141 -1.04 33.35 -8.31
C ALA A 141 0.00 32.21 -8.35
N THR A 142 0.34 31.67 -7.18
CA THR A 142 1.35 30.61 -7.03
C THR A 142 0.74 29.25 -6.67
N GLY A 143 -0.54 29.22 -6.26
CA GLY A 143 -1.21 28.00 -5.79
C GLY A 143 -0.87 27.62 -4.35
N CYS A 144 -0.20 28.51 -3.61
CA CYS A 144 0.39 28.23 -2.31
C CYS A 144 -0.58 28.44 -1.18
N MET A 145 -0.54 27.54 -0.21
CA MET A 145 -1.44 27.54 0.93
C MET A 145 -0.66 27.25 2.19
N ASP A 146 -1.04 27.90 3.29
CA ASP A 146 -0.59 27.54 4.62
C ASP A 146 -1.75 27.65 5.62
N VAL A 147 -1.70 26.84 6.68
CA VAL A 147 -2.76 26.76 7.70
C VAL A 147 -2.17 26.78 9.11
N HIS A 148 -2.69 27.69 9.95
CA HIS A 148 -2.32 27.81 11.35
C HIS A 148 -3.56 27.67 12.23
N CYS A 149 -3.52 26.75 13.21
CA CYS A 149 -4.64 26.50 14.11
C CYS A 149 -4.24 26.74 15.58
N VAL A 150 -5.11 27.39 16.34
CA VAL A 150 -4.95 27.65 17.78
C VAL A 150 -6.25 27.40 18.52
N TYR A 151 -6.18 26.78 19.70
CA TYR A 151 -7.35 26.62 20.57
C TYR A 151 -7.66 27.88 21.36
N VAL A 152 -8.91 28.33 21.26
CA VAL A 152 -9.43 29.51 21.94
C VAL A 152 -10.41 29.10 23.03
N LYS A 153 -10.16 29.55 24.26
CA LYS A 153 -11.09 29.38 25.39
C LYS A 153 -12.12 30.51 25.40
N VAL A 154 -13.38 30.13 25.32
CA VAL A 154 -14.54 31.01 25.49
C VAL A 154 -15.24 30.59 26.78
N ALA A 155 -15.08 31.37 27.85
CA ALA A 155 -15.54 30.97 29.18
C ALA A 155 -16.85 31.65 29.59
N ASP A 156 -17.74 30.90 30.25
CA ASP A 156 -18.73 31.50 31.16
C ASP A 156 -18.01 31.81 32.46
N LEU A 157 -17.95 33.08 32.83
CA LEU A 157 -17.29 33.52 34.06
C LEU A 157 -18.04 33.09 35.35
N SER A 158 -19.18 32.38 35.23
CA SER A 158 -20.05 32.01 36.35
C SER A 158 -20.16 30.52 36.69
N ASP A 159 -19.67 29.59 35.86
CA ASP A 159 -19.79 28.14 36.10
C ASP A 159 -18.45 27.50 36.55
N THR A 160 -18.38 27.09 37.82
CA THR A 160 -17.23 26.39 38.41
C THR A 160 -17.37 24.87 38.43
N THR A 161 -18.39 24.30 37.76
CA THR A 161 -18.72 22.86 37.81
C THR A 161 -18.59 22.13 36.47
N ALA A 162 -18.39 22.86 35.36
CA ALA A 162 -18.21 22.27 34.04
C ALA A 162 -16.75 21.83 33.77
N CYS A 163 -16.62 20.69 33.09
CA CYS A 163 -15.37 19.99 32.80
C CYS A 163 -14.70 20.62 31.56
N TYR A 164 -13.62 21.40 31.79
CA TYR A 164 -12.89 22.14 30.75
C TYR A 164 -11.42 21.73 30.63
N THR A 165 -11.06 20.55 31.12
CA THR A 165 -9.71 19.99 30.97
C THR A 165 -9.51 19.53 29.53
N LYS A 166 -8.36 19.82 28.93
CA LYS A 166 -7.97 19.27 27.63
C LYS A 166 -6.51 18.84 27.65
N ALA A 167 -6.26 17.60 27.23
CA ALA A 167 -4.91 17.08 27.01
C ALA A 167 -4.34 17.66 25.72
N HIS A 168 -3.12 18.17 25.79
CA HIS A 168 -2.32 18.51 24.62
C HIS A 168 -0.83 18.38 24.96
N PHE A 169 0.00 17.86 24.06
CA PHE A 169 1.45 17.89 24.24
C PHE A 169 2.25 18.11 22.96
N THR A 170 3.50 18.50 23.16
CA THR A 170 4.53 18.61 22.11
C THR A 170 5.75 17.80 22.55
N PHE A 171 6.62 17.42 21.62
CA PHE A 171 7.80 16.62 21.94
C PHE A 171 9.01 17.08 21.12
N LEU A 172 10.20 16.87 21.68
CA LEU A 172 11.48 17.15 21.04
C LEU A 172 12.37 15.89 21.13
N PRO A 173 12.75 15.29 20.00
CA PRO A 173 13.74 14.23 19.98
C PRO A 173 15.12 14.76 20.41
N ASP A 174 15.86 13.98 21.20
CA ASP A 174 17.27 14.17 21.53
C ASP A 174 18.13 13.13 20.79
N THR A 175 19.43 13.41 20.72
CA THR A 175 20.52 12.67 20.10
C THR A 175 20.88 11.31 20.72
N THR A 176 20.05 10.77 21.64
CA THR A 176 20.35 9.52 22.36
C THR A 176 19.14 8.60 22.53
N ASN A 177 18.24 8.55 21.54
CA ASN A 177 16.97 7.78 21.59
C ASN A 177 16.08 8.21 22.79
N SER A 178 16.27 9.45 23.25
CA SER A 178 15.49 10.07 24.31
C SER A 178 14.62 11.18 23.73
N ILE A 179 13.39 11.30 24.23
CA ILE A 179 12.43 12.32 23.81
C ILE A 179 12.02 13.13 25.02
N LYS A 180 12.06 14.46 24.86
CA LYS A 180 11.59 15.41 25.87
C LYS A 180 10.15 15.77 25.57
N PHE A 181 9.24 15.42 26.48
CA PHE A 181 7.82 15.70 26.33
C PHE A 181 7.46 16.99 27.07
N ASN A 182 6.75 17.89 26.40
CA ASN A 182 6.29 19.15 26.94
C ASN A 182 4.77 19.20 26.95
N ASN A 183 4.20 19.13 28.15
CA ASN A 183 2.75 19.16 28.35
C ASN A 183 2.22 20.59 28.13
N LYS A 184 1.32 20.73 27.16
CA LYS A 184 0.64 21.97 26.78
C LYS A 184 -0.85 21.93 27.11
N SER A 185 -1.26 20.99 27.98
CA SER A 185 -2.65 20.79 28.38
C SER A 185 -3.20 22.01 29.11
N LEU A 186 -4.52 22.18 29.02
CA LEU A 186 -5.24 23.30 29.62
C LEU A 186 -6.08 22.83 30.81
N ASN A 187 -6.14 23.69 31.84
CA ASN A 187 -6.95 23.53 33.05
C ASN A 187 -6.77 22.14 33.72
N TYR A 188 -5.54 21.78 34.10
CA TYR A 188 -5.26 20.52 34.79
C TYR A 188 -4.42 20.72 36.06
N ASN A 189 -4.48 19.74 36.95
CA ASN A 189 -3.73 19.66 38.21
C ASN A 189 -2.78 18.45 38.25
N GLU A 190 -3.16 17.35 37.58
CA GLU A 190 -2.42 16.10 37.54
C GLU A 190 -2.21 15.65 36.09
N SER A 191 -1.07 15.02 35.80
CA SER A 191 -0.73 14.43 34.51
C SER A 191 -0.26 12.99 34.68
N PHE A 192 -0.58 12.16 33.70
CA PHE A 192 -0.18 10.76 33.59
C PHE A 192 0.20 10.47 32.14
N TRP A 193 1.37 9.89 31.94
CA TRP A 193 1.95 9.55 30.65
C TRP A 193 2.07 8.03 30.52
N ASP A 194 1.68 7.52 29.36
CA ASP A 194 2.04 6.20 28.87
C ASP A 194 2.87 6.40 27.61
N PHE A 195 4.10 5.90 27.60
CA PHE A 195 5.03 6.14 26.48
C PHE A 195 4.88 5.12 25.35
N GLY A 196 4.00 4.14 25.47
CA GLY A 196 3.75 3.14 24.42
C GLY A 196 4.81 2.03 24.32
N ASP A 197 5.81 2.02 25.21
CA ASP A 197 6.84 0.97 25.35
C ASP A 197 6.66 0.13 26.63
N GLY A 198 5.53 0.30 27.32
CA GLY A 198 5.21 -0.34 28.60
C GLY A 198 5.70 0.45 29.83
N SER A 199 6.37 1.59 29.64
CA SER A 199 6.74 2.51 30.72
C SER A 199 5.77 3.70 30.84
N VAL A 200 5.71 4.29 32.04
CA VAL A 200 4.75 5.35 32.40
C VAL A 200 5.40 6.44 33.25
N SER A 201 4.83 7.64 33.28
CA SER A 201 5.28 8.74 34.15
C SER A 201 4.13 9.60 34.68
N THR A 202 4.31 10.27 35.82
CA THR A 202 3.36 11.28 36.34
C THR A 202 3.96 12.69 36.35
N GLU A 203 5.16 12.87 35.80
CA GLU A 203 5.79 14.18 35.74
C GLU A 203 5.03 15.12 34.80
N LYS A 204 5.12 16.42 35.09
CA LYS A 204 4.45 17.45 34.28
C LYS A 204 4.97 17.43 32.83
N SER A 205 6.26 17.20 32.62
CA SER A 205 6.93 17.22 31.32
C SER A 205 8.15 16.30 31.41
N PRO A 206 7.98 14.99 31.20
CA PRO A 206 9.03 14.00 31.38
C PRO A 206 10.01 13.96 30.21
N ASP A 207 11.26 13.63 30.52
CA ASP A 207 12.22 13.11 29.55
C ASP A 207 12.14 11.58 29.59
N HIS A 208 11.95 10.93 28.44
CA HIS A 208 11.89 9.46 28.36
C HIS A 208 12.96 8.92 27.41
N THR A 209 13.52 7.75 27.70
CA THR A 209 14.51 7.08 26.84
C THR A 209 13.98 5.74 26.38
N TYR A 210 13.90 5.55 25.07
CA TYR A 210 13.29 4.38 24.48
C TYR A 210 14.28 3.23 24.30
N PRO A 211 13.83 1.96 24.39
CA PRO A 211 14.70 0.78 24.23
C PRO A 211 15.29 0.62 22.82
N GLY A 212 14.70 1.23 21.79
CA GLY A 212 15.14 1.15 20.40
C GLY A 212 14.45 2.17 19.51
N ALA A 213 14.80 2.18 18.22
CA ALA A 213 14.04 2.94 17.23
C ALA A 213 12.68 2.30 16.96
N GLY A 214 11.74 3.12 16.52
CA GLY A 214 10.39 2.71 16.18
C GLY A 214 9.37 3.80 16.46
N PHE A 215 8.12 3.52 16.15
CA PHE A 215 7.01 4.41 16.47
C PHE A 215 6.38 3.97 17.79
N TYR A 216 6.21 4.92 18.70
CA TYR A 216 5.64 4.70 20.02
C TYR A 216 4.38 5.56 20.17
N ASN A 217 3.26 4.94 20.54
CA ASN A 217 2.01 5.66 20.75
C ASN A 217 2.00 6.28 22.16
N VAL A 218 2.34 7.56 22.25
CA VAL A 218 2.48 8.25 23.53
C VAL A 218 1.15 8.88 23.91
N CYS A 219 0.62 8.51 25.08
CA CYS A 219 -0.64 9.01 25.60
C CYS A 219 -0.41 9.89 26.83
N LEU A 220 -0.89 11.13 26.79
CA LEU A 220 -1.00 12.01 27.93
C LEU A 220 -2.45 12.04 28.42
N THR A 221 -2.67 11.67 29.68
CA THR A 221 -3.92 11.88 30.40
C THR A 221 -3.73 12.97 31.44
N VAL A 222 -4.60 13.97 31.46
CA VAL A 222 -4.60 15.05 32.45
C VAL A 222 -5.91 15.11 33.20
N LYS A 223 -5.83 15.55 34.46
CA LYS A 223 -6.96 15.63 35.37
C LYS A 223 -6.93 16.92 36.19
N ASP A 224 -8.09 17.55 36.38
CA ASP A 224 -8.21 18.77 37.20
C ASP A 224 -8.71 18.53 38.63
N SER A 225 -8.85 19.62 39.38
CA SER A 225 -9.28 19.64 40.78
C SER A 225 -10.74 19.25 41.02
N VAL A 226 -11.57 19.16 39.97
CA VAL A 226 -12.96 18.67 40.04
C VAL A 226 -13.10 17.24 39.49
N ASN A 227 -11.98 16.56 39.23
CA ASN A 227 -11.88 15.22 38.62
C ASN A 227 -12.35 15.14 37.16
N CYS A 228 -12.35 16.24 36.41
CA CYS A 228 -12.47 16.23 34.96
C CYS A 228 -11.20 15.61 34.36
N ILE A 229 -11.34 14.71 33.38
CA ILE A 229 -10.24 13.97 32.75
C ILE A 229 -10.27 14.21 31.24
N ALA A 230 -9.11 14.47 30.65
CA ALA A 230 -8.92 14.48 29.21
C ALA A 230 -7.66 13.70 28.82
N ALA A 231 -7.66 13.10 27.64
CA ALA A 231 -6.52 12.35 27.12
C ALA A 231 -6.24 12.69 25.66
N GLU A 232 -4.96 12.65 25.28
CA GLU A 232 -4.48 12.80 23.92
C GLU A 232 -3.37 11.76 23.70
N CYS A 233 -3.40 11.09 22.54
CA CYS A 233 -2.34 10.18 22.13
C CYS A 233 -1.76 10.64 20.79
N ILE A 234 -0.44 10.69 20.67
CA ILE A 234 0.29 11.01 19.45
C ILE A 234 1.29 9.90 19.17
N LEU A 235 1.37 9.46 17.92
CA LEU A 235 2.39 8.53 17.46
C LEU A 235 3.71 9.26 17.29
N VAL A 236 4.72 8.86 18.05
CA VAL A 236 6.03 9.51 18.09
C VAL A 236 7.07 8.59 17.46
N GLU A 237 7.76 9.09 16.43
CA GLU A 237 8.90 8.40 15.82
C GLU A 237 10.15 8.59 16.69
N VAL A 238 10.71 7.48 17.17
CA VAL A 238 12.05 7.43 17.76
C VAL A 238 12.98 6.87 16.71
N VAL A 239 13.93 7.67 16.27
CA VAL A 239 14.99 7.25 15.35
C VAL A 239 16.22 6.85 16.13
N ASP A 240 16.93 5.80 15.68
CA ASP A 240 18.20 5.40 16.30
C ASP A 240 19.30 6.39 15.87
N THR A 241 19.68 7.24 16.80
CA THR A 241 20.72 8.27 16.58
C THR A 241 22.13 7.74 16.79
N THR A 242 22.29 6.49 17.22
CA THR A 242 23.60 5.83 17.36
C THR A 242 24.10 5.18 16.07
N GLN A 243 23.26 5.14 15.03
CA GLN A 243 23.66 4.67 13.71
C GLN A 243 24.47 5.77 12.97
N VAL A 244 25.60 5.38 12.38
CA VAL A 244 26.40 6.25 11.50
C VAL A 244 25.48 6.75 10.38
N ILE A 245 25.10 8.04 10.39
CA ILE A 245 24.20 8.61 9.39
C ILE A 245 24.94 8.69 8.06
N CYS A 246 24.51 7.87 7.11
CA CYS A 246 24.75 8.08 5.70
C CYS A 246 23.47 8.62 5.05
N LYS A 247 23.61 9.63 4.18
CA LYS A 247 22.48 10.24 3.48
C LYS A 247 22.81 10.37 2.00
N ALA A 248 22.07 9.67 1.15
CA ALA A 248 22.15 9.82 -0.29
C ALA A 248 21.58 11.18 -0.70
N ILE A 249 22.28 11.88 -1.59
CA ILE A 249 21.75 13.05 -2.29
C ILE A 249 22.66 13.34 -3.47
N TYR A 250 22.09 13.85 -4.56
CA TYR A 250 22.86 14.28 -5.71
C TYR A 250 22.36 15.61 -6.26
N ASN A 251 23.12 16.15 -7.20
CA ASN A 251 22.64 17.16 -8.13
C ASN A 251 23.00 16.75 -9.56
N TYR A 252 22.37 17.35 -10.56
CA TYR A 252 22.62 17.02 -11.96
C TYR A 252 22.70 18.26 -12.84
N VAL A 253 23.30 18.08 -14.01
CA VAL A 253 23.33 19.06 -15.10
C VAL A 253 22.95 18.33 -16.38
N GLN A 254 22.04 18.90 -17.15
CA GLN A 254 21.57 18.32 -18.41
C GLN A 254 22.12 19.08 -19.62
N ASP A 255 22.56 18.33 -20.62
CA ASP A 255 22.73 18.80 -21.99
C ASP A 255 21.51 18.41 -22.82
N ILE A 256 20.63 19.38 -23.05
CA ILE A 256 19.36 19.20 -23.78
C ILE A 256 19.61 18.84 -25.25
N SER A 257 20.77 19.20 -25.82
CA SER A 257 21.07 18.95 -27.24
C SER A 257 21.38 17.49 -27.54
N THR A 258 21.89 16.77 -26.54
CA THR A 258 22.25 15.35 -26.63
C THR A 258 21.39 14.46 -25.77
N ASN A 259 20.42 15.00 -25.02
CA ASN A 259 19.66 14.29 -23.98
C ASN A 259 20.58 13.62 -22.93
N THR A 260 21.74 14.20 -22.66
CA THR A 260 22.70 13.65 -21.70
C THR A 260 22.54 14.33 -20.35
N VAL A 261 22.42 13.54 -19.28
CA VAL A 261 22.41 14.04 -17.90
C VAL A 261 23.70 13.62 -17.21
N THR A 262 24.41 14.61 -16.64
CA THR A 262 25.61 14.40 -15.84
C THR A 262 25.24 14.54 -14.37
N PHE A 263 25.51 13.49 -13.58
CA PHE A 263 25.18 13.44 -12.17
C PHE A 263 26.40 13.70 -11.30
N LYS A 264 26.17 14.34 -10.15
CA LYS A 264 27.20 14.62 -9.18
C LYS A 264 26.73 14.27 -7.78
N ASP A 265 27.47 13.36 -7.16
CA ASP A 265 27.24 12.91 -5.80
C ASP A 265 27.43 14.06 -4.79
N LYS A 266 26.48 14.18 -3.86
CA LYS A 266 26.45 15.13 -2.74
C LYS A 266 26.21 14.44 -1.40
N SER A 267 26.21 13.11 -1.40
CA SER A 267 25.88 12.25 -0.28
C SER A 267 26.75 12.55 0.93
N LYS A 268 26.21 12.29 2.12
CA LYS A 268 26.86 12.50 3.42
C LYS A 268 27.15 11.15 4.07
N GLY A 269 28.22 11.08 4.86
CA GLY A 269 28.67 9.86 5.53
C GLY A 269 29.97 9.31 4.97
N ILE A 270 30.38 8.14 5.47
CA ILE A 270 31.47 7.36 4.90
C ILE A 270 30.86 6.55 3.76
N ILE A 271 31.39 6.69 2.54
CA ILE A 271 30.81 6.05 1.35
C ILE A 271 31.89 5.18 0.71
N SER A 272 31.59 3.88 0.63
CA SER A 272 32.47 2.90 -0.02
C SER A 272 32.10 2.71 -1.49
N SER A 273 30.81 2.86 -1.83
CA SER A 273 30.31 2.53 -3.17
C SER A 273 28.99 3.25 -3.49
N TRP A 274 28.73 3.39 -4.80
CA TRP A 274 27.55 4.06 -5.36
C TRP A 274 26.84 3.12 -6.32
N PHE A 275 25.52 3.21 -6.37
CA PHE A 275 24.69 2.55 -7.36
C PHE A 275 23.63 3.54 -7.85
N TRP A 276 23.64 3.81 -9.14
CA TRP A 276 22.69 4.67 -9.84
C TRP A 276 21.75 3.81 -10.65
N ASP A 277 20.45 4.04 -10.48
CA ASP A 277 19.40 3.56 -11.37
C ASP A 277 18.86 4.78 -12.13
N PHE A 278 18.98 4.77 -13.46
CA PHE A 278 18.60 5.91 -14.30
C PHE A 278 17.10 5.93 -14.67
N GLY A 279 16.33 4.93 -14.23
CA GLY A 279 14.89 4.85 -14.46
C GLY A 279 14.49 4.39 -15.88
N ASP A 280 15.45 4.05 -16.74
CA ASP A 280 15.25 3.54 -18.10
C ASP A 280 15.81 2.11 -18.30
N GLY A 281 16.05 1.41 -17.18
CA GLY A 281 16.61 0.06 -17.15
C GLY A 281 18.15 0.01 -17.22
N TYR A 282 18.83 1.16 -17.33
CA TYR A 282 20.28 1.25 -17.22
C TYR A 282 20.71 1.72 -15.83
N ALA A 283 21.91 1.30 -15.43
CA ALA A 283 22.50 1.61 -14.13
C ALA A 283 23.99 1.95 -14.23
N ALA A 284 24.54 2.57 -13.19
CA ALA A 284 25.97 2.83 -13.07
C ALA A 284 26.47 2.69 -11.63
N MET A 285 27.72 2.24 -11.45
CA MET A 285 28.31 2.02 -10.11
C MET A 285 29.47 2.97 -9.79
N ILE A 286 29.60 4.05 -10.58
CA ILE A 286 30.63 5.07 -10.40
C ILE A 286 30.06 6.29 -9.67
N GLN A 287 30.90 7.04 -8.96
CA GLN A 287 30.43 8.15 -8.13
C GLN A 287 29.70 9.26 -8.90
N ASN A 288 30.21 9.66 -10.07
CA ASN A 288 29.68 10.78 -10.85
C ASN A 288 29.47 10.34 -12.31
N PRO A 289 28.39 9.60 -12.63
CA PRO A 289 28.15 9.10 -13.97
C PRO A 289 27.59 10.17 -14.90
N SER A 290 27.59 9.87 -16.20
CA SER A 290 26.79 10.57 -17.20
C SER A 290 26.01 9.53 -17.99
N HIS A 291 24.74 9.81 -18.26
CA HIS A 291 23.85 8.92 -18.99
C HIS A 291 23.15 9.65 -20.13
N THR A 292 22.97 8.98 -21.26
CA THR A 292 22.32 9.55 -22.44
C THR A 292 21.06 8.77 -22.74
N TYR A 293 19.92 9.44 -22.67
CA TYR A 293 18.62 8.83 -22.88
C TYR A 293 18.26 8.82 -24.37
N VAL A 294 17.74 7.68 -24.84
CA VAL A 294 17.29 7.51 -26.22
C VAL A 294 16.08 8.39 -26.49
N ASP A 295 15.09 8.33 -25.60
CA ASP A 295 13.86 9.08 -25.68
C ASP A 295 13.84 10.24 -24.69
N LYS A 296 13.03 11.25 -25.01
CA LYS A 296 12.76 12.38 -24.12
C LYS A 296 11.59 12.01 -23.22
N GLY A 297 11.58 12.49 -21.98
CA GLY A 297 10.52 12.15 -21.04
C GLY A 297 10.87 12.45 -19.59
N PHE A 298 10.08 11.93 -18.65
CA PHE A 298 10.38 12.00 -17.23
C PHE A 298 10.94 10.66 -16.76
N TYR A 299 12.07 10.70 -16.04
CA TYR A 299 12.74 9.52 -15.52
C TYR A 299 12.99 9.68 -14.01
N THR A 300 12.62 8.68 -13.22
CA THR A 300 12.94 8.64 -11.78
C THR A 300 14.35 8.10 -11.62
N ILE A 301 15.30 8.96 -11.27
CA ILE A 301 16.70 8.58 -11.07
C ILE A 301 16.97 8.40 -9.59
N CYS A 302 17.50 7.24 -9.22
CA CYS A 302 17.83 6.89 -7.85
C CYS A 302 19.35 6.73 -7.66
N LEU A 303 19.89 7.31 -6.60
CA LEU A 303 21.24 7.06 -6.09
C LEU A 303 21.13 6.30 -4.78
N THR A 304 21.63 5.06 -4.76
CA THR A 304 21.91 4.32 -3.53
C THR A 304 23.39 4.45 -3.19
N MET A 305 23.70 4.87 -1.97
CA MET A 305 25.06 4.89 -1.43
C MET A 305 25.21 3.83 -0.34
N PHE A 306 26.38 3.20 -0.27
CA PHE A 306 26.64 2.15 0.72
C PHE A 306 27.99 2.30 1.40
N ASP A 307 27.99 2.10 2.71
CA ASP A 307 29.17 1.98 3.54
C ASP A 307 29.41 0.51 3.91
N LYS A 308 30.38 -0.12 3.25
CA LYS A 308 30.74 -1.53 3.51
C LYS A 308 31.32 -1.74 4.92
N VAL A 309 31.81 -0.68 5.58
CA VAL A 309 32.42 -0.77 6.91
C VAL A 309 31.36 -0.79 8.01
N ASN A 310 30.39 0.13 7.94
CA ASN A 310 29.36 0.28 8.97
C ASN A 310 28.00 -0.31 8.56
N GLY A 311 27.88 -0.85 7.35
CA GLY A 311 26.62 -1.38 6.81
C GLY A 311 25.58 -0.32 6.49
N CYS A 312 25.92 0.97 6.56
CA CYS A 312 24.97 2.05 6.32
C CYS A 312 24.59 2.14 4.84
N MET A 313 23.29 2.20 4.56
CA MET A 313 22.73 2.34 3.23
C MET A 313 21.64 3.40 3.21
N ASP A 314 21.69 4.27 2.21
CA ASP A 314 20.61 5.23 1.94
C ASP A 314 20.38 5.40 0.44
N THR A 315 19.15 5.72 0.06
CA THR A 315 18.71 5.88 -1.32
C THR A 315 17.97 7.20 -1.49
N TYR A 316 18.38 7.97 -2.50
CA TYR A 316 17.71 9.21 -2.88
C TYR A 316 17.24 9.14 -4.32
N CYS A 317 15.94 9.29 -4.54
CA CYS A 317 15.33 9.32 -5.86
C CYS A 317 14.77 10.71 -6.17
N GLU A 318 14.95 11.18 -7.40
CA GLU A 318 14.39 12.43 -7.91
C GLU A 318 13.85 12.19 -9.33
N LEU A 319 12.71 12.78 -9.64
CA LEU A 319 12.16 12.77 -10.99
C LEU A 319 12.82 13.87 -11.82
N VAL A 320 13.40 13.50 -12.96
CA VAL A 320 14.10 14.43 -13.86
C VAL A 320 13.46 14.40 -15.24
N GLN A 321 13.16 15.58 -15.78
CA GLN A 321 12.74 15.73 -17.17
C GLN A 321 13.97 15.68 -18.09
N VAL A 322 14.03 14.70 -18.98
CA VAL A 322 15.08 14.51 -19.97
C VAL A 322 14.66 15.01 -21.34
N GLY A 323 15.38 16.02 -21.84
CA GLY A 323 15.20 16.58 -23.18
C GLY A 323 13.94 17.45 -23.31
N GLY A 324 14.11 18.77 -23.26
CA GLY A 324 13.03 19.73 -23.49
C GLY A 324 13.53 21.17 -23.57
N ASP A 325 12.94 21.98 -24.46
CA ASP A 325 12.97 23.43 -24.32
C ASP A 325 11.96 23.84 -23.23
N SER A 326 12.12 25.01 -22.62
CA SER A 326 11.30 25.48 -21.48
C SER A 326 9.80 25.67 -21.78
N ALA A 327 9.33 25.28 -22.97
CA ALA A 327 7.92 25.25 -23.37
C ALA A 327 7.40 23.79 -23.36
N LEU A 328 6.83 23.40 -22.22
CA LEU A 328 6.10 22.15 -21.96
C LEU A 328 5.19 21.75 -23.15
N THR A 329 5.54 20.69 -23.86
CA THR A 329 4.63 19.99 -24.81
C THR A 329 4.94 18.51 -25.03
N ALA A 330 5.96 17.92 -24.39
CA ALA A 330 6.24 16.49 -24.52
C ALA A 330 6.19 15.85 -23.13
N GLY A 331 5.18 15.01 -22.89
CA GLY A 331 5.04 14.19 -21.69
C GLY A 331 4.06 14.74 -20.64
N CYS A 332 3.81 13.89 -19.65
CA CYS A 332 2.83 14.01 -18.59
C CYS A 332 3.46 13.37 -17.34
N ASN A 333 3.22 13.96 -16.17
CA ASN A 333 3.74 13.48 -14.91
C ASN A 333 2.65 13.55 -13.85
N ALA A 334 2.21 12.39 -13.36
CA ALA A 334 1.25 12.27 -12.29
C ALA A 334 1.87 12.71 -10.96
N ASP A 335 1.20 13.58 -10.23
CA ASP A 335 1.51 13.86 -8.84
C ASP A 335 0.27 14.35 -8.09
N PHE A 336 0.27 14.14 -6.78
CA PHE A 336 -0.85 14.55 -5.93
C PHE A 336 -0.41 14.87 -4.51
N SER A 337 -1.23 15.66 -3.82
CA SER A 337 -1.17 15.82 -2.37
C SER A 337 -2.45 15.27 -1.73
N PHE A 338 -2.41 14.99 -0.44
CA PHE A 338 -3.59 14.50 0.28
C PHE A 338 -3.62 15.07 1.69
N PHE A 339 -4.82 15.16 2.26
CA PHE A 339 -5.02 15.59 3.63
C PHE A 339 -6.17 14.82 4.29
N PRO A 340 -6.03 14.40 5.56
CA PRO A 340 -7.10 13.75 6.30
C PRO A 340 -8.22 14.76 6.58
N VAL A 341 -9.46 14.35 6.29
CA VAL A 341 -10.69 15.09 6.62
C VAL A 341 -11.30 14.54 7.91
N THR A 342 -11.26 13.21 8.08
CA THR A 342 -11.63 12.50 9.31
C THR A 342 -10.69 11.30 9.48
N ASN A 343 -10.85 10.50 10.55
CA ASN A 343 -10.04 9.30 10.80
C ASN A 343 -10.08 8.27 9.65
N TYR A 344 -11.13 8.29 8.82
CA TYR A 344 -11.34 7.33 7.73
C TYR A 344 -11.48 8.00 6.36
N SER A 345 -11.56 9.33 6.29
CA SER A 345 -11.78 10.06 5.05
C SER A 345 -10.60 10.95 4.70
N ILE A 346 -10.11 10.81 3.48
CA ILE A 346 -8.97 11.54 2.94
C ILE A 346 -9.44 12.31 1.70
N SER A 347 -9.03 13.57 1.59
CA SER A 347 -9.21 14.36 0.38
C SER A 347 -7.89 14.42 -0.37
N PHE A 348 -7.96 14.18 -1.68
CA PHE A 348 -6.84 14.19 -2.58
C PHE A 348 -6.90 15.42 -3.48
N LYS A 349 -5.74 15.99 -3.77
CA LYS A 349 -5.57 17.13 -4.66
C LYS A 349 -4.56 16.81 -5.74
N GLU A 350 -5.01 16.91 -6.97
CA GLU A 350 -4.26 16.66 -8.21
C GLU A 350 -3.27 17.82 -8.44
N ILE A 351 -1.97 17.52 -8.60
CA ILE A 351 -0.91 18.51 -8.84
C ILE A 351 0.06 18.07 -9.96
N SER A 352 -0.42 17.23 -10.87
CA SER A 352 0.31 16.72 -12.02
C SER A 352 0.75 17.84 -12.96
N THR A 353 1.76 17.54 -13.76
CA THR A 353 2.36 18.50 -14.70
C THR A 353 2.48 17.88 -16.09
N GLY A 354 2.75 18.70 -17.10
CA GLY A 354 2.82 18.26 -18.50
C GLY A 354 1.46 18.30 -19.20
N SER A 355 1.33 17.57 -20.31
CA SER A 355 0.13 17.55 -21.15
C SER A 355 -0.65 16.25 -20.92
N TYR A 356 -1.84 16.36 -20.32
CA TYR A 356 -2.79 15.26 -20.14
C TYR A 356 -4.22 15.78 -20.23
N ASN A 357 -5.16 14.89 -20.51
CA ASN A 357 -6.59 15.22 -20.57
C ASN A 357 -7.47 14.21 -19.83
N SER A 358 -6.86 13.16 -19.28
CA SER A 358 -7.54 12.10 -18.53
C SER A 358 -6.76 11.79 -17.25
N ILE A 359 -7.49 11.41 -16.20
CA ILE A 359 -6.94 11.05 -14.90
C ILE A 359 -7.66 9.82 -14.32
N TYR A 360 -6.97 9.09 -13.45
CA TYR A 360 -7.51 7.92 -12.78
C TYR A 360 -6.85 7.71 -11.43
N TRP A 361 -7.68 7.52 -10.41
CA TRP A 361 -7.29 7.19 -9.05
C TRP A 361 -7.57 5.72 -8.79
N ASP A 362 -6.59 5.03 -8.21
CA ASP A 362 -6.77 3.77 -7.49
C ASP A 362 -6.45 4.05 -6.01
N PHE A 363 -7.40 3.84 -5.11
CA PHE A 363 -7.22 4.17 -3.70
C PHE A 363 -6.54 3.05 -2.89
N GLY A 364 -6.19 1.92 -3.52
CA GLY A 364 -5.52 0.80 -2.88
C GLY A 364 -6.44 -0.11 -2.06
N ASP A 365 -7.74 0.20 -1.97
CA ASP A 365 -8.77 -0.59 -1.27
C ASP A 365 -9.77 -1.27 -2.24
N GLY A 366 -9.46 -1.26 -3.54
CA GLY A 366 -10.31 -1.77 -4.62
C GLY A 366 -11.32 -0.75 -5.17
N SER A 367 -11.40 0.45 -4.58
CA SER A 367 -12.14 1.57 -5.14
C SER A 367 -11.27 2.49 -6.02
N ASN A 368 -11.91 3.32 -6.83
CA ASN A 368 -11.26 4.14 -7.86
C ASN A 368 -12.10 5.41 -8.14
N SER A 369 -11.51 6.38 -8.82
CA SER A 369 -12.19 7.61 -9.23
C SER A 369 -11.56 8.22 -10.49
N ASN A 370 -12.36 8.94 -11.28
CA ASN A 370 -11.89 9.81 -12.37
C ASN A 370 -12.09 11.31 -12.05
N GLN A 371 -12.43 11.65 -10.81
CA GLN A 371 -12.54 13.04 -10.38
C GLN A 371 -11.16 13.68 -10.24
N VAL A 372 -11.06 14.99 -10.50
CA VAL A 372 -9.81 15.76 -10.35
C VAL A 372 -9.34 15.70 -8.91
N ASP A 373 -10.13 16.23 -8.00
CA ASP A 373 -9.83 16.25 -6.56
C ASP A 373 -10.85 15.41 -5.79
N PRO A 374 -10.72 14.07 -5.75
CA PRO A 374 -11.68 13.22 -5.06
C PRO A 374 -11.53 13.29 -3.55
N GLN A 375 -12.64 13.07 -2.85
CA GLN A 375 -12.64 12.67 -1.45
C GLN A 375 -13.00 11.19 -1.37
N HIS A 376 -12.22 10.42 -0.63
CA HIS A 376 -12.46 8.99 -0.44
C HIS A 376 -12.59 8.64 1.05
N THR A 377 -13.39 7.62 1.35
CA THR A 377 -13.60 7.12 2.72
C THR A 377 -13.30 5.63 2.77
N TYR A 378 -12.28 5.28 3.54
CA TYR A 378 -11.81 3.90 3.73
C TYR A 378 -12.71 3.17 4.74
N GLN A 379 -13.08 1.94 4.42
CA GLN A 379 -13.90 1.10 5.33
C GLN A 379 -13.06 0.40 6.39
N ASN A 380 -11.78 0.18 6.10
CA ASN A 380 -10.85 -0.55 6.96
C ASN A 380 -9.67 0.35 7.33
N THR A 381 -9.06 0.10 8.49
CA THR A 381 -7.76 0.64 8.84
C THR A 381 -6.65 -0.15 8.14
N GLY A 382 -5.48 0.45 7.98
CA GLY A 382 -4.34 -0.16 7.30
C GLY A 382 -3.51 0.84 6.51
N PHE A 383 -2.52 0.32 5.80
CA PHE A 383 -1.76 1.08 4.79
C PHE A 383 -2.36 0.83 3.41
N PHE A 384 -2.57 1.88 2.64
CA PHE A 384 -3.14 1.82 1.30
C PHE A 384 -2.22 2.55 0.32
N ASP A 385 -1.86 1.88 -0.77
CA ASP A 385 -1.11 2.49 -1.87
C ASP A 385 -2.07 3.20 -2.81
N VAL A 386 -2.11 4.52 -2.72
CA VAL A 386 -2.96 5.36 -3.58
C VAL A 386 -2.18 5.72 -4.82
N CYS A 387 -2.69 5.39 -5.99
CA CYS A 387 -2.07 5.66 -7.28
C CYS A 387 -2.91 6.63 -8.10
N LEU A 388 -2.29 7.73 -8.56
CA LEU A 388 -2.84 8.62 -9.59
C LEU A 388 -2.17 8.29 -10.92
N THR A 389 -2.98 8.08 -11.95
CA THR A 389 -2.54 7.96 -13.35
C THR A 389 -3.05 9.13 -14.15
N VAL A 390 -2.18 9.80 -14.90
CA VAL A 390 -2.55 10.81 -15.90
C VAL A 390 -2.28 10.28 -17.31
N PHE A 391 -3.16 10.62 -18.24
CA PHE A 391 -3.10 10.14 -19.61
C PHE A 391 -3.46 11.22 -20.63
N ASN A 392 -2.84 11.15 -21.79
CA ASN A 392 -3.12 11.99 -22.95
C ASN A 392 -3.35 11.11 -24.19
N ASP A 393 -4.54 11.18 -24.74
CA ASP A 393 -4.93 10.40 -25.94
C ASP A 393 -4.28 10.90 -27.24
N VAL A 394 -3.72 12.11 -27.28
CA VAL A 394 -3.13 12.72 -28.49
C VAL A 394 -1.67 12.30 -28.68
N ASP A 395 -0.86 12.39 -27.63
CA ASP A 395 0.56 12.02 -27.66
C ASP A 395 0.83 10.66 -26.99
N SER A 396 -0.23 9.98 -26.52
CA SER A 396 -0.17 8.69 -25.82
C SER A 396 0.68 8.70 -24.55
N CYS A 397 0.91 9.88 -23.97
CA CYS A 397 1.62 9.94 -22.70
C CYS A 397 0.80 9.29 -21.58
N MET A 398 1.42 8.42 -20.81
CA MET A 398 0.87 7.86 -19.59
C MET A 398 1.90 7.94 -18.46
N ASN A 399 1.47 8.39 -17.29
CA ASN A 399 2.31 8.34 -16.10
C ASN A 399 1.46 7.99 -14.88
N THR A 400 1.99 7.13 -14.01
CA THR A 400 1.37 6.72 -12.76
C THR A 400 2.31 7.01 -11.61
N ASN A 401 1.79 7.63 -10.55
CA ASN A 401 2.50 7.91 -9.31
C ASN A 401 1.69 7.39 -8.13
N CYS A 402 2.34 6.65 -7.22
CA CYS A 402 1.71 6.06 -6.04
C CYS A 402 2.32 6.59 -4.75
N LYS A 403 1.48 6.87 -3.74
CA LYS A 403 1.90 7.23 -2.38
C LYS A 403 1.15 6.35 -1.38
N THR A 404 1.87 5.76 -0.44
CA THR A 404 1.26 5.01 0.66
C THR A 404 0.67 5.99 1.68
N ILE A 405 -0.58 5.74 2.08
CA ILE A 405 -1.25 6.45 3.16
C ILE A 405 -1.61 5.48 4.28
N GLN A 406 -1.77 6.00 5.50
CA GLN A 406 -2.17 5.20 6.65
C GLN A 406 -3.54 5.65 7.17
N ILE A 407 -4.45 4.70 7.31
CA ILE A 407 -5.74 4.86 7.98
C ILE A 407 -5.65 4.13 9.31
N SER A 408 -5.77 4.87 10.42
CA SER A 408 -5.52 4.33 11.75
C SER A 408 -6.75 4.45 12.64
N ASP A 409 -6.95 3.43 13.48
CA ASP A 409 -7.77 3.51 14.69
C ASP A 409 -6.89 3.14 15.89
N SER A 410 -7.24 3.70 17.04
CA SER A 410 -6.66 3.49 18.36
C SER A 410 -6.52 2.03 18.81
N THR A 411 -7.12 1.08 18.08
CA THR A 411 -7.15 -0.34 18.43
C THR A 411 -6.42 -1.27 17.43
N SER A 412 -5.97 -0.77 16.27
CA SER A 412 -5.36 -1.61 15.22
C SER A 412 -3.83 -1.53 15.20
N ILE A 413 -3.16 -2.69 15.23
CA ILE A 413 -1.73 -2.81 14.95
C ILE A 413 -1.55 -2.92 13.43
N ASN A 414 -0.92 -1.92 12.82
CA ASN A 414 -0.65 -1.88 11.37
C ASN A 414 0.86 -1.88 11.11
N CYS A 415 1.28 -2.54 10.03
CA CYS A 415 2.65 -2.67 9.56
C CYS A 415 2.70 -2.59 8.03
N ASN A 416 3.78 -2.04 7.48
CA ASN A 416 3.99 -1.90 6.05
C ASN A 416 5.42 -2.32 5.69
N ALA A 417 5.58 -3.33 4.86
CA ALA A 417 6.89 -3.79 4.44
C ALA A 417 7.52 -2.81 3.47
N PHE A 418 8.81 -2.55 3.60
CA PHE A 418 9.59 -1.81 2.63
C PHE A 418 11.07 -2.12 2.80
N PHE A 419 11.85 -2.10 1.73
CA PHE A 419 13.29 -2.28 1.81
C PHE A 419 14.07 -1.50 0.76
N ASN A 420 15.33 -1.20 1.10
CA ASN A 420 16.35 -0.77 0.17
C ASN A 420 17.32 -1.92 -0.13
N TYR A 421 18.05 -1.81 -1.24
CA TYR A 421 19.06 -2.79 -1.62
C TYR A 421 20.27 -2.11 -2.26
N PHE A 422 21.42 -2.78 -2.17
CA PHE A 422 22.68 -2.36 -2.76
C PHE A 422 23.36 -3.54 -3.46
N LEU A 423 23.76 -3.35 -4.72
CA LEU A 423 24.51 -4.34 -5.50
C LEU A 423 26.02 -4.14 -5.35
N ASP A 424 26.74 -5.19 -4.94
CA ASP A 424 28.21 -5.15 -4.97
C ASP A 424 28.70 -5.18 -6.42
N SER A 425 29.43 -4.13 -6.82
CA SER A 425 29.95 -3.91 -8.17
C SER A 425 30.86 -5.00 -8.75
N THR A 426 31.22 -6.01 -7.95
CA THR A 426 32.17 -7.05 -8.34
C THR A 426 31.57 -8.47 -8.41
N GLY A 427 30.26 -8.63 -8.20
CA GLY A 427 29.64 -9.95 -8.22
C GLY A 427 28.12 -9.97 -8.29
N THR A 428 27.55 -11.09 -7.87
CA THR A 428 26.10 -11.35 -7.80
C THR A 428 25.57 -11.23 -6.37
N THR A 429 26.31 -10.54 -5.49
CA THR A 429 25.92 -10.33 -4.09
C THR A 429 25.15 -9.01 -3.93
N VAL A 430 24.01 -9.09 -3.27
CA VAL A 430 23.14 -7.97 -2.93
C VAL A 430 23.03 -7.87 -1.41
N SER A 431 23.12 -6.66 -0.87
CA SER A 431 22.82 -6.36 0.52
C SER A 431 21.46 -5.69 0.59
N PHE A 432 20.60 -6.11 1.51
CA PHE A 432 19.27 -5.56 1.72
C PHE A 432 19.21 -4.84 3.07
N SER A 433 18.39 -3.80 3.15
CA SER A 433 18.12 -3.08 4.39
C SER A 433 16.62 -2.89 4.58
N ASP A 434 16.11 -3.35 5.71
CA ASP A 434 14.72 -3.16 6.11
C ASP A 434 14.42 -1.68 6.37
N LYS A 435 13.31 -1.22 5.80
CA LYS A 435 12.76 0.13 5.95
C LYS A 435 11.26 0.09 6.26
N SER A 436 10.80 -1.05 6.77
CA SER A 436 9.40 -1.30 7.08
C SER A 436 8.87 -0.42 8.22
N LEU A 437 7.58 -0.08 8.12
CA LEU A 437 6.84 0.64 9.16
C LEU A 437 6.09 -0.35 10.08
N GLY A 438 5.79 0.09 11.30
CA GLY A 438 5.02 -0.71 12.28
C GLY A 438 5.85 -1.58 13.22
N SER A 439 7.17 -1.33 13.31
CA SER A 439 8.10 -1.98 14.24
C SER A 439 8.00 -3.52 14.23
N PRO A 440 8.24 -4.17 13.07
CA PRO A 440 8.09 -5.61 12.92
C PRO A 440 8.96 -6.41 13.91
N ASP A 441 8.50 -7.59 14.30
CA ASP A 441 9.22 -8.52 15.18
C ASP A 441 9.70 -9.79 14.44
N TYR A 442 9.37 -9.94 13.16
CA TYR A 442 9.84 -11.02 12.30
C TYR A 442 9.92 -10.60 10.83
N TRP A 443 10.97 -11.06 10.13
CA TRP A 443 11.21 -10.82 8.70
C TRP A 443 11.30 -12.15 7.94
N TYR A 444 10.83 -12.15 6.71
CA TYR A 444 10.94 -13.28 5.79
C TYR A 444 11.26 -12.76 4.39
N TRP A 445 12.45 -13.10 3.89
CA TRP A 445 12.94 -12.68 2.59
C TRP A 445 12.86 -13.82 1.60
N ASN A 446 12.18 -13.60 0.48
CA ASN A 446 12.19 -14.47 -0.68
C ASN A 446 12.93 -13.76 -1.83
N PHE A 447 14.08 -14.30 -2.23
CA PHE A 447 14.91 -13.72 -3.29
C PHE A 447 14.49 -14.15 -4.70
N ASN A 448 13.51 -15.06 -4.81
CA ASN A 448 12.96 -15.58 -6.06
C ASN A 448 14.01 -16.22 -6.99
N ASP A 449 14.99 -16.91 -6.40
CA ASP A 449 16.08 -17.61 -7.10
C ASP A 449 16.20 -19.09 -6.69
N PHE A 450 15.14 -19.65 -6.12
CA PHE A 450 15.05 -21.03 -5.61
C PHE A 450 16.01 -21.37 -4.46
N THR A 451 16.65 -20.38 -3.85
CA THR A 451 17.44 -20.58 -2.62
C THR A 451 16.57 -20.50 -1.37
N VAL A 452 17.16 -20.84 -0.22
CA VAL A 452 16.47 -20.77 1.07
C VAL A 452 16.25 -19.31 1.46
N ALA A 453 15.03 -19.01 1.91
CA ALA A 453 14.64 -17.70 2.44
C ALA A 453 15.48 -17.27 3.66
N SER A 454 15.64 -15.96 3.87
CA SER A 454 16.30 -15.41 5.07
C SER A 454 15.29 -14.85 6.07
N ASN A 455 15.64 -14.90 7.36
CA ASN A 455 14.87 -14.26 8.44
C ASN A 455 15.65 -13.14 9.16
N ASP A 456 16.82 -12.77 8.65
CA ASP A 456 17.57 -11.63 9.16
C ASP A 456 16.84 -10.32 8.79
N GLN A 457 16.95 -9.30 9.63
CA GLN A 457 16.38 -7.97 9.33
C GLN A 457 17.04 -7.35 8.10
N ASP A 458 18.38 -7.34 8.05
CA ASP A 458 19.17 -6.77 6.95
C ASP A 458 20.08 -7.86 6.33
N PRO A 459 19.55 -8.78 5.50
CA PRO A 459 20.33 -9.89 4.95
C PRO A 459 21.25 -9.44 3.82
N SER A 460 22.30 -10.22 3.58
CA SER A 460 23.02 -10.21 2.30
C SER A 460 22.84 -11.55 1.61
N HIS A 461 22.57 -11.52 0.31
CA HIS A 461 22.30 -12.69 -0.50
C HIS A 461 23.20 -12.72 -1.74
N THR A 462 23.62 -13.91 -2.17
CA THR A 462 24.43 -14.08 -3.38
C THR A 462 23.70 -14.97 -4.37
N PHE A 463 23.34 -14.38 -5.51
CA PHE A 463 22.68 -15.07 -6.61
C PHE A 463 23.68 -15.93 -7.39
N SER A 464 23.27 -17.10 -7.86
CA SER A 464 24.14 -18.01 -8.62
C SER A 464 24.45 -17.50 -10.02
N GLU A 465 23.50 -16.80 -10.64
CA GLU A 465 23.58 -16.25 -12.00
C GLU A 465 23.10 -14.79 -12.02
N GLY A 466 23.38 -14.10 -13.13
CA GLY A 466 22.84 -12.77 -13.38
C GLY A 466 21.44 -12.84 -13.99
N GLY A 467 20.58 -11.87 -13.69
CA GLY A 467 19.19 -11.83 -14.14
C GLY A 467 18.33 -10.85 -13.35
N TYR A 468 17.04 -10.79 -13.68
CA TYR A 468 16.03 -10.01 -12.98
C TYR A 468 15.31 -10.87 -11.93
N TYR A 469 15.38 -10.45 -10.67
CA TYR A 469 14.80 -11.17 -9.53
C TYR A 469 13.75 -10.32 -8.83
N ASN A 470 12.55 -10.86 -8.62
CA ASN A 470 11.48 -10.21 -7.86
C ASN A 470 11.63 -10.53 -6.37
N VAL A 471 12.42 -9.73 -5.66
CA VAL A 471 12.72 -9.95 -4.25
C VAL A 471 11.57 -9.44 -3.39
N CYS A 472 11.11 -10.25 -2.46
CA CYS A 472 10.01 -9.93 -1.56
C CYS A 472 10.45 -9.98 -0.10
N LEU A 473 10.11 -8.95 0.67
CA LEU A 473 10.17 -8.93 2.13
C LEU A 473 8.76 -9.04 2.69
N THR A 474 8.52 -10.05 3.50
CA THR A 474 7.33 -10.16 4.35
C THR A 474 7.72 -9.87 5.79
N ILE A 475 7.01 -8.93 6.42
CA ILE A 475 7.18 -8.62 7.84
C ILE A 475 5.97 -9.08 8.64
N TYR A 476 6.19 -9.33 9.93
CA TYR A 476 5.13 -9.59 10.90
C TYR A 476 5.28 -8.67 12.11
N LYS A 477 4.14 -8.35 12.71
CA LYS A 477 4.06 -7.74 14.04
C LYS A 477 3.04 -8.53 14.87
N GLY A 478 3.53 -9.40 15.74
CA GLY A 478 2.67 -10.34 16.48
C GLY A 478 1.83 -11.21 15.54
N THR A 479 0.60 -11.56 15.94
CA THR A 479 -0.37 -12.28 15.10
C THR A 479 -1.25 -11.36 14.26
N ASP A 480 -1.12 -10.05 14.44
CA ASP A 480 -2.17 -9.09 14.09
C ASP A 480 -1.84 -8.28 12.84
N CYS A 481 -0.57 -8.27 12.41
CA CYS A 481 -0.18 -7.68 11.14
C CYS A 481 0.84 -8.52 10.38
N GLN A 482 0.56 -8.69 9.09
CA GLN A 482 1.47 -9.24 8.08
C GLN A 482 1.39 -8.35 6.84
N ASN A 483 2.53 -7.91 6.32
CA ASN A 483 2.61 -7.17 5.06
C ASN A 483 3.78 -7.66 4.21
N THR A 484 3.65 -7.61 2.89
CA THR A 484 4.70 -8.02 1.95
C THR A 484 4.94 -6.94 0.91
N TYR A 485 6.20 -6.59 0.72
CA TYR A 485 6.67 -5.68 -0.31
C TYR A 485 7.63 -6.41 -1.24
N CYS A 486 7.42 -6.28 -2.55
CA CYS A 486 8.26 -6.89 -3.56
C CYS A 486 8.84 -5.84 -4.51
N LYS A 487 10.11 -6.03 -4.88
CA LYS A 487 10.80 -5.19 -5.85
C LYS A 487 11.64 -6.06 -6.79
N VAL A 488 11.51 -5.78 -8.08
CA VAL A 488 12.35 -6.38 -9.12
C VAL A 488 13.70 -5.68 -9.14
N ILE A 489 14.78 -6.46 -9.06
CA ILE A 489 16.16 -5.97 -9.11
C ILE A 489 16.92 -6.71 -10.21
N GLY A 490 17.82 -6.00 -10.91
CA GLY A 490 18.77 -6.60 -11.84
C GLY A 490 20.07 -6.96 -11.13
N VAL A 491 20.47 -8.22 -11.20
CA VAL A 491 21.69 -8.74 -10.55
C VAL A 491 22.68 -9.21 -11.60
N GLY A 492 23.96 -8.87 -11.43
CA GLY A 492 25.02 -9.29 -12.35
C GLY A 492 24.82 -8.78 -13.79
N ASP A 493 25.13 -9.64 -14.77
CA ASP A 493 24.89 -9.37 -16.18
C ASP A 493 23.45 -9.72 -16.57
N VAL A 494 22.65 -8.69 -16.85
CA VAL A 494 21.24 -8.82 -17.27
C VAL A 494 21.06 -8.85 -18.80
N SER A 495 22.14 -8.84 -19.59
CA SER A 495 22.06 -8.75 -21.06
C SER A 495 21.38 -9.94 -21.73
N ASN A 496 21.30 -11.08 -21.03
CA ASN A 496 20.64 -12.29 -21.50
C ASN A 496 19.31 -12.58 -20.78
N ASP A 497 18.71 -11.59 -20.13
CA ASP A 497 17.44 -11.77 -19.42
C ASP A 497 16.42 -10.68 -19.77
N VAL A 498 15.14 -10.96 -19.49
CA VAL A 498 14.02 -10.01 -19.64
C VAL A 498 13.04 -10.16 -18.49
N TYR A 499 12.54 -9.03 -18.00
CA TYR A 499 11.44 -9.01 -17.05
C TYR A 499 10.23 -8.34 -17.69
N ALA A 500 9.17 -9.10 -17.93
CA ALA A 500 7.92 -8.54 -18.45
C ALA A 500 7.20 -7.75 -17.35
N ASP A 501 6.78 -6.52 -17.65
CA ASP A 501 5.88 -5.78 -16.78
C ASP A 501 5.10 -4.71 -17.56
N PHE A 502 3.97 -4.27 -17.01
CA PHE A 502 3.17 -3.20 -17.60
C PHE A 502 2.28 -2.46 -16.61
N THR A 503 1.97 -1.21 -16.96
CA THR A 503 0.89 -0.42 -16.36
C THR A 503 -0.28 -0.27 -17.34
N TYR A 504 -1.44 0.14 -16.83
CA TYR A 504 -2.62 0.38 -17.66
C TYR A 504 -3.48 1.51 -17.10
N PHE A 505 -4.23 2.16 -17.97
CA PHE A 505 -5.34 3.06 -17.64
C PHE A 505 -6.61 2.51 -18.27
N GLY A 506 -7.61 2.20 -17.44
CA GLY A 506 -8.94 1.78 -17.89
C GLY A 506 -9.90 2.96 -17.95
N ASP A 507 -10.27 3.39 -19.15
CA ASP A 507 -11.34 4.38 -19.36
C ASP A 507 -12.70 3.69 -19.22
N SER A 508 -13.43 4.06 -18.17
CA SER A 508 -14.74 3.52 -17.85
C SER A 508 -15.86 4.02 -18.76
N LEU A 509 -15.68 5.14 -19.46
CA LEU A 509 -16.68 5.71 -20.37
C LEU A 509 -16.63 5.04 -21.74
N THR A 510 -15.43 4.70 -22.19
CA THR A 510 -15.20 4.11 -23.51
C THR A 510 -14.93 2.60 -23.47
N SER A 511 -14.96 1.99 -22.28
CA SER A 511 -14.58 0.59 -22.05
C SER A 511 -13.20 0.25 -22.63
N SER A 512 -12.27 1.20 -22.65
CA SER A 512 -10.97 1.03 -23.29
C SER A 512 -9.85 1.00 -22.27
N ALA A 513 -8.91 0.07 -22.45
CA ALA A 513 -7.64 0.05 -21.74
C ALA A 513 -6.55 0.64 -22.61
N TYR A 514 -5.76 1.53 -22.03
CA TYR A 514 -4.51 2.02 -22.57
C TYR A 514 -3.39 1.31 -21.81
N PHE A 515 -2.48 0.64 -22.50
CA PHE A 515 -1.40 -0.12 -21.89
C PHE A 515 -0.07 0.56 -22.11
N ASN A 516 0.78 0.55 -21.08
CA ASN A 516 2.13 1.06 -21.16
C ASN A 516 3.12 -0.02 -20.69
N ASN A 517 4.01 -0.43 -21.59
CA ASN A 517 5.08 -1.38 -21.33
C ASN A 517 6.06 -0.81 -20.30
N SER A 518 6.35 -1.58 -19.25
CA SER A 518 7.36 -1.25 -18.23
C SER A 518 8.38 -2.39 -18.07
N SER A 519 8.52 -3.23 -19.10
CA SER A 519 9.42 -4.39 -19.10
C SER A 519 10.90 -3.98 -19.13
N LEU A 520 11.75 -4.82 -18.54
CA LEU A 520 13.20 -4.63 -18.47
C LEU A 520 13.95 -5.62 -19.39
N GLY A 521 15.21 -5.32 -19.75
CA GLY A 521 16.10 -6.28 -20.43
C GLY A 521 16.21 -6.15 -21.95
N ALA A 522 16.43 -4.94 -22.49
CA ALA A 522 16.62 -4.68 -23.93
C ALA A 522 15.58 -5.39 -24.83
N VAL A 523 14.30 -5.15 -24.52
CA VAL A 523 13.15 -5.73 -25.21
C VAL A 523 13.09 -5.28 -26.67
N THR A 524 12.75 -6.20 -27.57
CA THR A 524 12.68 -5.97 -29.03
C THR A 524 11.36 -6.38 -29.66
N ALA A 525 10.51 -7.14 -28.96
CA ALA A 525 9.19 -7.52 -29.43
C ALA A 525 8.24 -7.72 -28.25
N TRP A 526 6.95 -7.47 -28.50
CA TRP A 526 5.85 -7.55 -27.55
C TRP A 526 4.74 -8.43 -28.12
N ASN A 527 4.06 -9.16 -27.26
CA ASN A 527 2.87 -9.94 -27.58
C ASN A 527 1.88 -9.84 -26.42
N TRP A 528 0.79 -9.14 -26.65
CA TRP A 528 -0.30 -8.93 -25.72
C TRP A 528 -1.43 -9.93 -25.97
N ASP A 529 -1.95 -10.52 -24.91
CA ASP A 529 -3.24 -11.19 -24.84
C ASP A 529 -4.13 -10.38 -23.90
N PHE A 530 -5.25 -9.85 -24.40
CA PHE A 530 -6.11 -8.97 -23.63
C PHE A 530 -7.11 -9.73 -22.73
N GLY A 531 -7.10 -11.07 -22.75
CA GLY A 531 -7.99 -11.90 -21.93
C GLY A 531 -9.41 -12.05 -22.51
N ASP A 532 -9.64 -11.57 -23.74
CA ASP A 532 -10.91 -11.64 -24.46
C ASP A 532 -10.78 -12.29 -25.85
N SER A 533 -9.74 -13.12 -26.04
CA SER A 533 -9.32 -13.74 -27.30
C SER A 533 -8.77 -12.78 -28.37
N GLN A 534 -8.55 -11.51 -28.02
CA GLN A 534 -7.82 -10.54 -28.85
C GLN A 534 -6.40 -10.31 -28.32
N GLY A 535 -5.54 -9.77 -29.18
CA GLY A 535 -4.16 -9.50 -28.82
C GLY A 535 -3.51 -8.42 -29.68
N SER A 536 -2.26 -8.07 -29.36
CA SER A 536 -1.49 -7.03 -30.05
C SER A 536 0.01 -7.31 -30.05
N SER A 537 0.74 -6.72 -30.99
CA SER A 537 2.22 -6.75 -31.03
C SER A 537 2.86 -5.36 -30.91
N PHE A 538 2.04 -4.32 -30.69
CA PHE A 538 2.53 -2.98 -30.39
C PHE A 538 3.10 -2.94 -28.96
N GLU A 539 4.09 -2.09 -28.75
CA GLU A 539 4.69 -1.88 -27.43
C GLU A 539 3.66 -1.36 -26.42
N ASN A 540 2.93 -0.30 -26.78
CA ASN A 540 1.91 0.36 -25.95
C ASN A 540 0.55 0.35 -26.66
N PRO A 541 -0.21 -0.76 -26.63
CA PRO A 541 -1.48 -0.85 -27.33
C PRO A 541 -2.62 -0.18 -26.58
N VAL A 542 -3.69 0.11 -27.33
CA VAL A 542 -5.01 0.47 -26.78
C VAL A 542 -5.99 -0.61 -27.20
N HIS A 543 -6.81 -1.08 -26.27
CA HIS A 543 -7.83 -2.11 -26.51
C HIS A 543 -9.18 -1.72 -25.96
N THR A 544 -10.22 -1.80 -26.78
CA THR A 544 -11.60 -1.55 -26.36
C THR A 544 -12.28 -2.88 -26.07
N TYR A 545 -12.72 -3.05 -24.83
CA TYR A 545 -13.39 -4.26 -24.38
C TYR A 545 -14.89 -4.24 -24.73
N PRO A 546 -15.46 -5.38 -25.13
CA PRO A 546 -16.88 -5.48 -25.42
C PRO A 546 -17.78 -5.19 -24.21
N ASP A 547 -17.31 -5.58 -23.01
CA ASP A 547 -18.04 -5.50 -21.74
C ASP A 547 -17.14 -4.89 -20.64
N THR A 548 -17.73 -4.22 -19.64
CA THR A 548 -17.01 -3.82 -18.42
C THR A 548 -16.75 -5.04 -17.53
N GLY A 549 -15.59 -5.15 -16.89
CA GLY A 549 -15.24 -6.29 -16.06
C GLY A 549 -13.76 -6.40 -15.75
N ASN A 550 -13.36 -7.54 -15.19
CA ASN A 550 -11.96 -7.88 -14.96
C ASN A 550 -11.45 -8.79 -16.09
N TYR A 551 -10.30 -8.46 -16.66
CA TYR A 551 -9.68 -9.22 -17.74
C TYR A 551 -8.26 -9.63 -17.34
N LEU A 552 -7.90 -10.89 -17.56
CA LEU A 552 -6.53 -11.35 -17.36
C LEU A 552 -5.70 -10.97 -18.59
N VAL A 553 -4.94 -9.88 -18.47
CA VAL A 553 -4.09 -9.42 -19.55
C VAL A 553 -2.69 -9.97 -19.36
N CYS A 554 -2.13 -10.57 -20.39
CA CYS A 554 -0.77 -11.08 -20.41
C CYS A 554 0.09 -10.33 -21.43
N LEU A 555 1.24 -9.82 -21.01
CA LEU A 555 2.29 -9.30 -21.88
C LEU A 555 3.44 -10.31 -21.90
N THR A 556 3.78 -10.81 -23.09
CA THR A 556 5.02 -11.53 -23.36
C THR A 556 5.98 -10.63 -24.11
N VAL A 557 7.18 -10.42 -23.56
CA VAL A 557 8.25 -9.66 -24.20
C VAL A 557 9.41 -10.56 -24.61
N LYS A 558 10.21 -10.09 -25.57
CA LYS A 558 11.37 -10.82 -26.10
C LYS A 558 12.56 -9.90 -26.37
N ASN A 559 13.76 -10.27 -25.93
CA ASN A 559 14.99 -9.53 -26.23
C ASN A 559 15.71 -10.01 -27.51
N VAL A 560 16.82 -9.32 -27.83
CA VAL A 560 17.71 -9.62 -28.97
C VAL A 560 18.22 -11.06 -29.00
N ASN A 561 18.33 -11.72 -27.85
CA ASN A 561 18.84 -13.09 -27.71
C ASN A 561 17.72 -14.15 -27.76
N ASN A 562 16.50 -13.73 -28.08
CA ASN A 562 15.28 -14.54 -28.08
C ASN A 562 14.82 -15.07 -26.72
N VAL A 563 15.31 -14.50 -25.61
CA VAL A 563 14.80 -14.81 -24.27
C VAL A 563 13.46 -14.12 -24.10
N THR A 564 12.50 -14.83 -23.51
CA THR A 564 11.12 -14.36 -23.35
C THR A 564 10.72 -14.30 -21.88
N GLY A 565 10.02 -13.24 -21.50
CA GLY A 565 9.37 -13.10 -20.19
C GLY A 565 7.88 -12.86 -20.39
N THR A 566 7.05 -13.36 -19.47
CA THR A 566 5.59 -13.15 -19.50
C THR A 566 5.10 -12.65 -18.16
N LYS A 567 4.28 -11.60 -18.17
CA LYS A 567 3.57 -11.08 -17.00
C LYS A 567 2.09 -11.05 -17.30
N CYS A 568 1.31 -11.63 -16.40
CA CYS A 568 -0.14 -11.52 -16.43
C CYS A 568 -0.64 -10.70 -15.24
N LYS A 569 -1.59 -9.79 -15.47
CA LYS A 569 -2.25 -8.97 -14.46
C LYS A 569 -3.73 -8.89 -14.77
N TYR A 570 -4.57 -9.08 -13.75
CA TYR A 570 -5.98 -8.74 -13.88
C TYR A 570 -6.12 -7.22 -13.93
N ILE A 571 -6.71 -6.73 -15.01
CA ILE A 571 -7.06 -5.32 -15.16
C ILE A 571 -8.57 -5.15 -15.08
N ARG A 572 -9.01 -3.96 -14.69
CA ARG A 572 -10.43 -3.66 -14.59
C ARG A 572 -10.84 -2.56 -15.57
N ILE A 573 -11.95 -2.80 -16.26
CA ILE A 573 -12.53 -1.91 -17.27
C ILE A 573 -13.94 -1.55 -16.84
N GLY A 574 -14.22 -0.25 -16.67
CA GLY A 574 -15.53 0.23 -16.22
C GLY A 574 -15.67 0.48 -14.71
N ASN A 575 -16.76 1.15 -14.34
CA ASN A 575 -17.06 1.56 -12.98
C ASN A 575 -17.97 0.50 -12.28
N ALA A 576 -17.44 -0.25 -11.31
CA ALA A 576 -18.18 -1.30 -10.59
C ALA A 576 -19.26 -0.74 -9.66
N LEU A 577 -19.37 0.58 -9.51
CA LEU A 577 -20.42 1.23 -8.74
C LEU A 577 -21.78 1.27 -9.47
N GLU A 578 -21.83 0.98 -10.77
CA GLU A 578 -23.10 0.82 -11.50
C GLU A 578 -23.56 -0.65 -11.63
N ASN A 579 -22.77 -1.62 -11.19
CA ASN A 579 -23.24 -3.01 -11.18
C ASN A 579 -24.16 -3.25 -9.96
N ALA A 580 -25.43 -3.52 -10.23
CA ALA A 580 -26.53 -3.74 -9.29
C ALA A 580 -26.39 -4.98 -8.36
N CYS A 581 -25.15 -5.43 -8.11
CA CYS A 581 -24.85 -6.79 -7.66
C CYS A 581 -24.23 -6.91 -6.27
N LYS A 582 -24.62 -6.06 -5.30
CA LYS A 582 -23.96 -6.01 -3.99
C LYS A 582 -24.50 -6.94 -2.89
N PHE A 583 -25.70 -7.53 -3.00
CA PHE A 583 -26.24 -8.37 -1.90
C PHE A 583 -27.06 -9.60 -2.32
N SER A 584 -27.18 -9.89 -3.62
CA SER A 584 -28.05 -10.99 -4.08
C SER A 584 -27.54 -11.75 -5.29
N CYS A 585 -26.24 -11.67 -5.59
CA CYS A 585 -25.73 -12.18 -6.85
C CYS A 585 -25.28 -13.63 -6.75
N VAL A 586 -25.58 -14.36 -7.82
CA VAL A 586 -25.10 -15.71 -8.05
C VAL A 586 -24.03 -15.62 -9.11
N TRP A 587 -22.82 -16.04 -8.76
CA TRP A 587 -21.71 -16.13 -9.69
C TRP A 587 -21.69 -17.54 -10.27
N PRO A 588 -21.81 -17.70 -11.61
CA PRO A 588 -21.86 -19.02 -12.20
C PRO A 588 -20.64 -19.88 -11.83
N GLY A 589 -20.84 -20.94 -11.05
CA GLY A 589 -19.77 -21.85 -10.63
C GLY A 589 -19.36 -21.72 -9.16
N ASP A 590 -19.73 -20.64 -8.46
CA ASP A 590 -19.55 -20.49 -7.00
C ASP A 590 -20.83 -20.95 -6.27
N ALA A 591 -21.11 -22.24 -6.34
CA ALA A 591 -22.33 -22.85 -5.83
C ALA A 591 -22.41 -22.87 -4.30
N ASN A 592 -21.26 -22.86 -3.64
CA ASN A 592 -21.14 -22.84 -2.19
C ASN A 592 -20.94 -21.43 -1.61
N TYR A 593 -20.93 -20.38 -2.46
CA TYR A 593 -20.73 -18.98 -2.08
C TYR A 593 -19.44 -18.77 -1.27
N SER A 594 -18.38 -19.49 -1.65
CA SER A 594 -17.05 -19.37 -1.07
C SER A 594 -16.18 -18.32 -1.74
N LEU A 595 -16.73 -17.60 -2.72
CA LEU A 595 -16.08 -16.57 -3.53
C LEU A 595 -15.12 -17.14 -4.58
N GLU A 596 -15.13 -18.45 -4.83
CA GLU A 596 -14.26 -19.14 -5.75
C GLU A 596 -15.02 -20.30 -6.38
N ALA A 597 -14.91 -20.48 -7.70
CA ALA A 597 -15.40 -21.66 -8.38
C ALA A 597 -14.32 -22.76 -8.38
N ASN A 598 -14.56 -23.84 -7.67
CA ASN A 598 -13.65 -24.99 -7.56
C ASN A 598 -14.42 -26.32 -7.45
N HIS A 599 -13.72 -27.42 -7.14
CA HIS A 599 -14.31 -28.77 -7.06
C HIS A 599 -15.24 -28.94 -5.86
N TYR A 600 -15.14 -28.10 -4.83
CA TYR A 600 -16.03 -28.16 -3.67
C TYR A 600 -17.44 -27.62 -3.97
N ASP A 601 -17.60 -26.79 -5.00
CA ASP A 601 -18.90 -26.25 -5.42
C ASP A 601 -19.86 -27.35 -5.88
N LEU A 602 -19.32 -28.45 -6.41
CA LEU A 602 -20.12 -29.59 -6.84
C LEU A 602 -20.99 -30.15 -5.69
N LEU A 603 -20.49 -30.10 -4.44
CA LEU A 603 -21.21 -30.61 -3.28
C LEU A 603 -22.54 -29.88 -3.05
N SER A 604 -22.56 -28.57 -3.26
CA SER A 604 -23.76 -27.74 -3.14
C SER A 604 -24.77 -28.05 -4.26
N ILE A 605 -24.30 -28.25 -5.49
CA ILE A 605 -25.15 -28.69 -6.61
C ILE A 605 -25.80 -30.04 -6.27
N GLY A 606 -25.02 -31.01 -5.79
CA GLY A 606 -25.53 -32.33 -5.43
C GLY A 606 -26.58 -32.32 -4.31
N LEU A 607 -26.35 -31.54 -3.25
CA LEU A 607 -27.30 -31.39 -2.14
C LEU A 607 -28.63 -30.76 -2.55
N ASN A 608 -28.62 -29.94 -3.60
CA ASN A 608 -29.78 -29.19 -4.04
C ASN A 608 -30.35 -29.69 -5.37
N TYR A 609 -29.82 -30.79 -5.92
CA TYR A 609 -30.20 -31.34 -7.21
C TYR A 609 -31.70 -31.62 -7.31
N GLY A 610 -32.33 -31.16 -8.38
CA GLY A 610 -33.77 -31.27 -8.66
C GLY A 610 -34.65 -30.24 -7.93
N LEU A 611 -34.07 -29.31 -7.17
CA LEU A 611 -34.81 -28.18 -6.62
C LEU A 611 -35.03 -27.11 -7.68
N SER A 612 -36.10 -26.34 -7.53
CA SER A 612 -36.41 -25.20 -8.39
C SER A 612 -36.78 -23.97 -7.58
N GLY A 613 -36.54 -22.80 -8.16
CA GLY A 613 -36.88 -21.51 -7.57
C GLY A 613 -36.94 -20.40 -8.62
N PRO A 614 -36.91 -19.13 -8.18
CA PRO A 614 -36.82 -17.99 -9.09
C PRO A 614 -35.63 -18.08 -10.04
N VAL A 615 -35.89 -17.82 -11.32
CA VAL A 615 -34.88 -17.63 -12.37
C VAL A 615 -34.10 -16.33 -12.11
N ARG A 616 -32.81 -16.31 -12.44
CA ARG A 616 -31.99 -15.09 -12.40
C ARG A 616 -32.41 -14.07 -13.46
N ASP A 617 -31.88 -12.86 -13.35
CA ASP A 617 -31.99 -11.81 -14.37
C ASP A 617 -31.42 -12.23 -15.74
N SER A 618 -30.47 -13.17 -15.77
CA SER A 618 -29.89 -13.77 -16.96
C SER A 618 -29.54 -15.24 -16.74
N VAL A 619 -29.84 -16.07 -17.75
CA VAL A 619 -29.41 -17.48 -17.83
C VAL A 619 -28.08 -17.51 -18.57
N SER A 620 -26.98 -17.60 -17.82
CA SER A 620 -25.61 -17.56 -18.35
C SER A 620 -24.65 -18.31 -17.44
N THR A 621 -23.63 -18.91 -18.05
CA THR A 621 -22.49 -19.50 -17.36
C THR A 621 -21.25 -18.60 -17.38
N ARG A 622 -21.33 -17.38 -17.93
CA ARG A 622 -20.19 -16.43 -17.92
C ARG A 622 -19.90 -16.01 -16.48
N TRP A 623 -18.62 -15.91 -16.10
CA TRP A 623 -18.20 -15.47 -14.75
C TRP A 623 -18.47 -13.98 -14.50
N ILE A 624 -19.73 -13.65 -14.32
CA ILE A 624 -20.24 -12.32 -13.99
C ILE A 624 -21.32 -12.53 -12.93
N GLY A 625 -21.32 -11.71 -11.89
CA GLY A 625 -22.38 -11.73 -10.89
C GLY A 625 -23.72 -11.39 -11.55
N HIS A 626 -24.67 -12.31 -11.46
CA HIS A 626 -26.03 -12.14 -11.96
C HIS A 626 -27.00 -11.94 -10.80
N PHE A 627 -27.88 -10.95 -10.87
CA PHE A 627 -28.85 -10.72 -9.82
C PHE A 627 -29.86 -11.86 -9.79
N GLY A 628 -29.95 -12.56 -8.66
CA GLY A 628 -30.93 -13.60 -8.41
C GLY A 628 -31.84 -13.21 -7.25
N THR A 629 -33.16 -13.38 -7.40
CA THR A 629 -34.05 -13.27 -6.24
C THR A 629 -33.81 -14.46 -5.31
N ASP A 630 -33.81 -14.22 -4.00
CA ASP A 630 -33.68 -15.29 -3.01
C ASP A 630 -34.73 -16.37 -3.20
N TRP A 631 -34.27 -17.63 -3.17
CA TRP A 631 -35.17 -18.77 -3.08
C TRP A 631 -35.74 -18.83 -1.65
N SER A 632 -36.91 -19.45 -1.49
CA SER A 632 -37.57 -19.60 -0.19
C SER A 632 -36.86 -20.57 0.77
N THR A 633 -35.72 -21.12 0.36
CA THR A 633 -34.97 -22.18 1.06
C THR A 633 -33.47 -21.88 1.10
N ALA A 634 -32.81 -22.34 2.16
CA ALA A 634 -31.38 -22.19 2.40
C ALA A 634 -30.71 -23.54 2.74
N MET A 635 -29.40 -23.62 2.57
CA MET A 635 -28.55 -24.72 2.98
C MET A 635 -28.34 -24.72 4.51
N PRO A 636 -27.89 -25.84 5.13
CA PRO A 636 -27.67 -25.92 6.58
C PRO A 636 -26.70 -24.88 7.16
N ASN A 637 -25.77 -24.37 6.33
CA ASN A 637 -24.83 -23.29 6.68
C ASN A 637 -25.43 -21.87 6.52
N GLY A 638 -26.72 -21.75 6.20
CA GLY A 638 -27.43 -20.48 6.05
C GLY A 638 -27.37 -19.87 4.65
N ILE A 639 -26.62 -20.46 3.71
CA ILE A 639 -26.45 -19.92 2.35
C ILE A 639 -27.71 -20.18 1.53
N ASN A 640 -28.20 -19.18 0.79
CA ASN A 640 -29.43 -19.31 0.00
C ASN A 640 -29.25 -20.35 -1.13
N LYS A 641 -30.27 -21.19 -1.39
CA LYS A 641 -30.14 -22.26 -2.40
C LYS A 641 -30.04 -21.75 -3.84
N LYS A 642 -30.37 -20.48 -4.10
CA LYS A 642 -30.16 -19.84 -5.42
C LYS A 642 -28.72 -19.98 -5.93
N HIS A 643 -27.73 -20.09 -5.05
CA HIS A 643 -26.33 -20.19 -5.45
C HIS A 643 -26.02 -21.52 -6.15
N SER A 644 -26.76 -22.59 -5.83
CA SER A 644 -26.59 -23.88 -6.49
C SER A 644 -27.16 -23.94 -7.92
N ASP A 645 -28.01 -22.98 -8.29
CA ASP A 645 -28.47 -22.75 -9.67
C ASP A 645 -27.46 -21.82 -10.38
N CYS A 646 -26.32 -22.40 -10.73
CA CYS A 646 -25.18 -21.69 -11.28
C CYS A 646 -25.42 -21.18 -12.70
N ASN A 647 -26.24 -21.86 -13.49
CA ASN A 647 -26.63 -21.41 -14.83
C ASN A 647 -27.76 -20.36 -14.77
N GLY A 648 -28.51 -20.30 -13.66
CA GLY A 648 -29.54 -19.31 -13.36
C GLY A 648 -30.90 -19.57 -13.97
N ASP A 649 -31.16 -20.77 -14.49
CA ASP A 649 -32.39 -21.13 -15.20
C ASP A 649 -33.57 -21.44 -14.26
N GLY A 650 -33.34 -21.38 -12.95
CA GLY A 650 -34.32 -21.65 -11.91
C GLY A 650 -34.37 -23.11 -11.47
N VAL A 651 -33.50 -23.99 -11.97
CA VAL A 651 -33.44 -25.42 -11.66
C VAL A 651 -32.01 -25.85 -11.36
N VAL A 652 -31.79 -26.51 -10.21
CA VAL A 652 -30.48 -27.11 -9.92
C VAL A 652 -30.40 -28.49 -10.58
N ASP A 653 -29.59 -28.64 -11.62
CA ASP A 653 -29.38 -29.91 -12.32
C ASP A 653 -27.93 -30.10 -12.85
N LEU A 654 -27.73 -31.01 -13.81
CA LEU A 654 -26.39 -31.31 -14.35
C LEU A 654 -25.83 -30.18 -15.22
N THR A 655 -26.67 -29.28 -15.71
CA THR A 655 -26.24 -28.16 -16.55
C THR A 655 -25.54 -27.08 -15.75
N ASP A 656 -25.79 -26.99 -14.43
CA ASP A 656 -25.05 -26.12 -13.51
C ASP A 656 -23.58 -26.48 -13.39
N LEU A 657 -23.24 -27.75 -13.60
CA LEU A 657 -21.87 -28.24 -13.57
C LEU A 657 -21.01 -27.58 -14.66
N GLU A 658 -21.61 -27.18 -15.78
CA GLU A 658 -20.88 -26.50 -16.86
C GLU A 658 -20.34 -25.15 -16.40
N ALA A 659 -21.01 -24.47 -15.47
CA ALA A 659 -20.52 -23.22 -14.90
C ALA A 659 -19.26 -23.44 -14.04
N ILE A 660 -19.21 -24.51 -13.24
CA ILE A 660 -18.00 -24.89 -12.49
C ILE A 660 -16.86 -25.21 -13.47
N LYS A 661 -17.13 -26.06 -14.48
CA LYS A 661 -16.12 -26.46 -15.48
C LYS A 661 -15.53 -25.25 -16.21
N GLN A 662 -16.40 -24.33 -16.63
CA GLN A 662 -16.01 -23.14 -17.40
C GLN A 662 -15.24 -22.14 -16.55
N ASN A 663 -15.62 -21.94 -15.29
CA ASN A 663 -15.09 -20.87 -14.44
C ASN A 663 -14.16 -21.38 -13.33
N PHE A 664 -13.74 -22.65 -13.40
CA PHE A 664 -12.86 -23.25 -12.40
C PHE A 664 -11.59 -22.41 -12.17
N ALA A 665 -11.27 -22.15 -10.91
CA ALA A 665 -10.21 -21.28 -10.40
C ALA A 665 -10.43 -19.77 -10.60
N TYR A 666 -11.63 -19.33 -10.99
CA TYR A 666 -12.01 -17.93 -10.90
C TYR A 666 -12.52 -17.58 -9.51
N SER A 667 -12.15 -16.40 -9.02
CA SER A 667 -12.52 -15.90 -7.69
C SER A 667 -13.01 -14.45 -7.73
N HIS A 668 -13.71 -14.04 -6.68
CA HIS A 668 -14.15 -12.66 -6.49
C HIS A 668 -12.97 -11.80 -6.03
N PRO A 669 -13.00 -10.46 -6.20
CA PRO A 669 -11.96 -9.59 -5.66
C PRO A 669 -11.92 -9.73 -4.12
N TYR A 670 -10.77 -10.19 -3.61
CA TYR A 670 -10.40 -10.47 -2.20
C TYR A 670 -10.77 -11.87 -1.65
N GLN A 671 -9.78 -12.78 -1.62
CA GLN A 671 -9.53 -13.69 -0.49
C GLN A 671 -8.01 -13.96 -0.34
N PRO A 672 -7.33 -13.36 0.64
CA PRO A 672 -6.09 -13.90 1.16
C PRO A 672 -6.40 -15.10 2.04
N GLY A 673 -5.93 -16.28 1.65
CA GLY A 673 -5.79 -17.45 2.52
C GLY A 673 -7.03 -18.32 2.68
N LYS A 674 -7.19 -19.32 1.81
CA LYS A 674 -7.51 -20.66 2.32
C LYS A 674 -6.21 -21.37 2.62
N THR A 675 -5.70 -21.19 3.83
CA THR A 675 -5.00 -22.31 4.47
C THR A 675 -6.07 -23.38 4.69
N SER A 676 -5.93 -24.56 4.08
CA SER A 676 -6.71 -25.72 4.51
C SER A 676 -6.44 -25.95 6.00
N LYS A 677 -7.33 -25.47 6.87
CA LYS A 677 -7.27 -25.86 8.28
C LYS A 677 -7.74 -27.30 8.32
N TYR A 678 -6.87 -28.21 8.75
CA TYR A 678 -7.23 -29.58 9.07
C TYR A 678 -8.50 -29.55 9.95
N ASN A 679 -9.59 -30.09 9.41
CA ASN A 679 -10.81 -30.31 10.15
C ASN A 679 -10.82 -31.77 10.60
N ALA A 680 -10.70 -32.02 11.90
CA ALA A 680 -10.70 -33.37 12.47
C ALA A 680 -11.99 -34.16 12.20
N ALA A 681 -13.05 -33.51 11.70
CA ALA A 681 -14.28 -34.16 11.26
C ALA A 681 -14.24 -34.65 9.79
N ASN A 682 -13.23 -34.27 9.01
CA ASN A 682 -13.05 -34.78 7.65
C ASN A 682 -12.66 -36.27 7.69
N PRO A 683 -13.11 -37.07 6.71
CA PRO A 683 -12.72 -38.47 6.63
C PRO A 683 -11.24 -38.62 6.32
N ASP A 684 -10.58 -39.60 6.94
CA ASP A 684 -9.22 -40.00 6.56
C ASP A 684 -9.19 -40.45 5.09
N LEU A 685 -8.28 -39.87 4.31
CA LEU A 685 -7.95 -40.30 2.96
C LEU A 685 -6.58 -40.99 2.94
N TYR A 686 -6.47 -42.09 2.19
CA TYR A 686 -5.21 -42.78 1.99
C TYR A 686 -5.18 -43.51 0.64
N PHE A 687 -3.98 -43.90 0.22
CA PHE A 687 -3.79 -44.62 -1.03
C PHE A 687 -3.64 -46.13 -0.81
N GLU A 688 -4.16 -46.89 -1.75
CA GLU A 688 -3.77 -48.27 -2.00
C GLU A 688 -3.18 -48.36 -3.42
N ILE A 689 -1.90 -48.71 -3.49
CA ILE A 689 -1.15 -48.87 -4.74
C ILE A 689 -1.13 -50.37 -5.06
N THR A 690 -1.63 -50.75 -6.24
CA THR A 690 -1.72 -52.15 -6.65
C THR A 690 -0.50 -52.64 -7.44
N ASP A 691 0.37 -51.73 -7.88
CA ASP A 691 1.54 -52.05 -8.69
C ASP A 691 2.80 -52.27 -7.84
N ALA A 692 3.42 -53.43 -8.00
CA ALA A 692 4.61 -53.83 -7.25
C ALA A 692 5.93 -53.39 -7.92
N ASP A 693 5.92 -53.06 -9.22
CA ASP A 693 7.10 -52.66 -9.99
C ASP A 693 6.75 -51.49 -10.93
N ILE A 694 7.25 -50.29 -10.62
CA ILE A 694 7.07 -49.08 -11.44
C ILE A 694 8.31 -48.91 -12.32
N ALA A 695 8.17 -49.03 -13.63
CA ALA A 695 9.27 -48.84 -14.59
C ALA A 695 8.98 -47.62 -15.49
N PRO A 696 10.00 -46.93 -16.04
CA PRO A 696 9.77 -45.88 -17.03
C PRO A 696 8.86 -46.37 -18.17
N GLY A 697 7.77 -45.64 -18.42
CA GLY A 697 6.74 -46.00 -19.41
C GLY A 697 5.62 -46.93 -18.89
N SER A 698 5.65 -47.41 -17.65
CA SER A 698 4.54 -48.17 -17.08
C SER A 698 3.38 -47.26 -16.67
N THR A 699 2.16 -47.80 -16.72
CA THR A 699 0.99 -47.18 -16.08
C THR A 699 1.02 -47.51 -14.60
N VAL A 700 0.84 -46.49 -13.75
CA VAL A 700 0.66 -46.63 -12.31
C VAL A 700 -0.82 -46.46 -11.99
N GLU A 701 -1.39 -47.38 -11.22
CA GLU A 701 -2.74 -47.27 -10.66
C GLU A 701 -2.72 -46.99 -9.16
N VAL A 702 -3.42 -45.92 -8.76
CA VAL A 702 -3.55 -45.50 -7.35
C VAL A 702 -5.03 -45.45 -6.98
N SER A 703 -5.46 -46.32 -6.06
CA SER A 703 -6.81 -46.28 -5.50
C SER A 703 -6.84 -45.32 -4.32
N ILE A 704 -7.80 -44.39 -4.32
CA ILE A 704 -8.03 -43.42 -3.24
C ILE A 704 -9.13 -43.96 -2.34
N MET A 705 -8.78 -44.20 -1.10
CA MET A 705 -9.62 -44.82 -0.08
C MET A 705 -10.14 -43.76 0.89
N ALA A 706 -11.42 -43.86 1.26
CA ALA A 706 -12.03 -43.00 2.28
C ALA A 706 -12.47 -43.81 3.49
N GLY A 707 -12.02 -43.38 4.67
CA GLY A 707 -12.32 -43.98 5.96
C GLY A 707 -11.42 -45.19 6.28
N ARG A 708 -10.82 -45.18 7.47
CA ARG A 708 -10.25 -46.40 8.09
C ARG A 708 -11.29 -47.18 8.89
N ASP A 709 -12.36 -46.49 9.28
CA ASP A 709 -13.60 -47.02 9.86
C ASP A 709 -14.79 -46.58 9.00
N SER A 710 -15.97 -47.16 9.24
CA SER A 710 -17.18 -46.79 8.51
C SER A 710 -17.53 -45.31 8.75
N ILE A 711 -17.64 -44.54 7.66
CA ILE A 711 -18.01 -43.13 7.65
C ILE A 711 -19.34 -42.91 6.93
N SER A 712 -20.01 -41.79 7.20
CA SER A 712 -21.24 -41.37 6.52
C SER A 712 -20.95 -40.16 5.62
N LEU A 713 -21.12 -40.31 4.31
CA LEU A 713 -20.87 -39.26 3.33
C LEU A 713 -22.05 -39.12 2.36
N TYR A 714 -22.36 -37.89 1.95
CA TYR A 714 -23.21 -37.64 0.77
C TYR A 714 -22.36 -37.27 -0.46
N GLY A 715 -21.17 -36.74 -0.23
CA GLY A 715 -20.23 -36.25 -1.24
C GLY A 715 -18.89 -35.91 -0.58
N ILE A 716 -17.85 -35.78 -1.39
CA ILE A 716 -16.50 -35.45 -0.96
C ILE A 716 -15.76 -34.70 -2.09
N GLY A 717 -14.95 -33.72 -1.72
CA GLY A 717 -13.97 -33.08 -2.59
C GLY A 717 -12.58 -33.21 -1.97
N PHE A 718 -11.56 -33.44 -2.79
CA PHE A 718 -10.16 -33.63 -2.36
C PHE A 718 -9.20 -33.31 -3.51
N GLU A 719 -7.93 -33.16 -3.17
CA GLU A 719 -6.86 -32.84 -4.12
C GLU A 719 -5.80 -33.94 -4.10
N VAL A 720 -5.35 -34.40 -5.28
CA VAL A 720 -4.23 -35.34 -5.40
C VAL A 720 -3.05 -34.62 -6.03
N LYS A 721 -1.94 -34.52 -5.29
CA LYS A 721 -0.68 -33.97 -5.80
C LYS A 721 0.19 -35.08 -6.34
N ILE A 722 0.72 -34.89 -7.55
CA ILE A 722 1.60 -35.85 -8.24
C ILE A 722 2.82 -35.08 -8.75
N ASP A 723 4.00 -35.68 -8.64
CA ASP A 723 5.25 -35.16 -9.21
C ASP A 723 5.22 -35.21 -10.75
N MET A 724 4.60 -34.19 -11.38
CA MET A 724 4.25 -34.21 -12.81
C MET A 724 5.47 -34.19 -13.74
N ASP A 725 6.64 -33.75 -13.27
CA ASP A 725 7.89 -33.79 -14.04
C ASP A 725 8.29 -35.22 -14.43
N LYS A 726 7.76 -36.22 -13.70
CA LYS A 726 8.01 -37.65 -13.92
C LYS A 726 6.83 -38.36 -14.58
N VAL A 727 5.76 -37.63 -14.88
CA VAL A 727 4.52 -38.15 -15.46
C VAL A 727 4.39 -37.67 -16.89
N LYS A 728 4.06 -38.58 -17.80
CA LYS A 728 3.78 -38.23 -19.19
C LYS A 728 2.59 -37.26 -19.25
N GLN A 729 2.79 -36.11 -19.90
CA GLN A 729 1.73 -35.12 -20.09
C GLN A 729 0.48 -35.76 -20.73
N ASN A 730 -0.71 -35.33 -20.27
CA ASN A 730 -2.01 -35.83 -20.70
C ASN A 730 -2.25 -37.34 -20.44
N SER A 731 -1.52 -37.97 -19.51
CA SER A 731 -1.72 -39.38 -19.15
C SER A 731 -2.51 -39.60 -17.86
N VAL A 732 -2.77 -38.56 -17.08
CA VAL A 732 -3.53 -38.65 -15.83
C VAL A 732 -5.02 -38.81 -16.14
N ASN A 733 -5.66 -39.79 -15.51
CA ASN A 733 -7.09 -40.07 -15.66
C ASN A 733 -7.69 -40.54 -14.34
N ASN A 734 -8.91 -40.11 -14.01
CA ASN A 734 -9.66 -40.55 -12.84
C ASN A 734 -10.84 -41.44 -13.23
N SER A 735 -11.08 -42.47 -12.43
CA SER A 735 -12.24 -43.36 -12.55
C SER A 735 -12.98 -43.46 -11.22
N PHE A 736 -14.31 -43.43 -11.30
CA PHE A 736 -15.22 -43.51 -10.15
C PHE A 736 -16.04 -44.81 -10.14
N ALA A 737 -15.69 -45.78 -11.00
CA ALA A 737 -16.49 -46.99 -11.24
C ALA A 737 -16.66 -47.88 -10.00
N ASP A 738 -15.64 -47.92 -9.14
CA ASP A 738 -15.59 -48.78 -7.95
C ASP A 738 -15.95 -48.02 -6.65
N SER A 739 -16.53 -46.82 -6.77
CA SER A 739 -16.85 -45.98 -5.62
C SER A 739 -17.94 -46.60 -4.75
N TRP A 740 -17.65 -46.84 -3.47
CA TRP A 740 -18.69 -47.27 -2.52
C TRP A 740 -19.74 -46.18 -2.27
N LEU A 741 -19.44 -44.92 -2.62
CA LEU A 741 -20.38 -43.81 -2.50
C LEU A 741 -21.54 -43.94 -3.49
N GLY A 742 -21.40 -44.70 -4.58
CA GLY A 742 -22.48 -44.98 -5.53
C GLY A 742 -21.99 -45.22 -6.96
N ASN A 743 -22.90 -45.64 -7.84
CA ASN A 743 -22.60 -45.81 -9.26
C ASN A 743 -22.45 -44.46 -9.97
N SER A 744 -21.28 -44.23 -10.57
CA SER A 744 -20.94 -42.96 -11.24
C SER A 744 -21.82 -42.59 -12.44
N SER A 745 -22.53 -43.55 -13.04
CA SER A 745 -23.41 -43.31 -14.19
C SER A 745 -24.87 -43.06 -13.81
N THR A 746 -25.27 -43.41 -12.58
CA THR A 746 -26.71 -43.40 -12.19
C THR A 746 -26.99 -42.82 -10.80
N GLU A 747 -25.98 -42.55 -9.99
CA GLU A 747 -26.17 -42.09 -8.60
C GLU A 747 -25.27 -40.91 -8.19
N LEU A 748 -24.14 -40.72 -8.88
CA LEU A 748 -23.18 -39.67 -8.58
C LEU A 748 -23.14 -38.59 -9.67
N ILE A 749 -22.89 -37.36 -9.23
CA ILE A 749 -22.29 -36.31 -10.05
C ILE A 749 -20.81 -36.32 -9.70
N THR A 750 -19.95 -36.31 -10.71
CA THR A 750 -18.49 -36.35 -10.54
C THR A 750 -17.86 -35.27 -11.39
N TYR A 751 -16.76 -34.73 -10.90
CA TYR A 751 -15.95 -33.74 -11.59
C TYR A 751 -14.50 -33.93 -11.22
N ASP A 752 -13.63 -33.93 -12.22
CA ASP A 752 -12.20 -33.90 -12.03
C ASP A 752 -11.53 -32.96 -13.04
N LYS A 753 -10.45 -32.32 -12.59
CA LYS A 753 -9.61 -31.46 -13.43
C LYS A 753 -8.15 -31.65 -13.04
N THR A 754 -7.29 -31.85 -14.03
CA THR A 754 -5.85 -31.94 -13.83
C THR A 754 -5.19 -30.63 -14.22
N ASP A 755 -4.40 -30.06 -13.32
CA ASP A 755 -3.48 -28.97 -13.59
C ASP A 755 -2.04 -29.51 -13.60
N TYR A 756 -1.50 -29.67 -14.81
CA TYR A 756 -0.13 -30.18 -15.01
C TYR A 756 0.94 -29.17 -14.58
N ASN A 757 0.63 -27.87 -14.46
CA ASN A 757 1.59 -26.86 -14.03
C ASN A 757 1.73 -26.84 -12.50
N LEU A 758 0.62 -27.04 -11.79
CA LEU A 758 0.62 -27.11 -10.31
C LEU A 758 0.94 -28.50 -9.77
N GLY A 759 0.85 -29.52 -10.61
CA GLY A 759 1.02 -30.91 -10.19
C GLY A 759 -0.18 -31.46 -9.42
N GLU A 760 -1.37 -30.95 -9.70
CA GLU A 760 -2.56 -31.19 -8.89
C GLU A 760 -3.72 -31.76 -9.71
N VAL A 761 -4.47 -32.67 -9.09
CA VAL A 761 -5.70 -33.25 -9.61
C VAL A 761 -6.81 -32.91 -8.63
N PHE A 762 -7.72 -32.04 -9.04
CA PHE A 762 -8.87 -31.61 -8.26
C PHE A 762 -10.02 -32.57 -8.50
N VAL A 763 -10.58 -33.18 -7.45
CA VAL A 763 -11.62 -34.20 -7.57
C VAL A 763 -12.79 -33.86 -6.66
N GLY A 764 -14.00 -33.84 -7.23
CA GLY A 764 -15.26 -33.70 -6.51
C GLY A 764 -16.24 -34.81 -6.90
N MET A 765 -16.95 -35.36 -5.93
CA MET A 765 -18.06 -36.27 -6.17
C MET A 765 -19.18 -36.07 -5.15
N THR A 766 -20.43 -36.21 -5.59
CA THR A 766 -21.60 -36.09 -4.72
C THR A 766 -22.75 -36.95 -5.23
N ARG A 767 -23.59 -37.43 -4.33
CA ARG A 767 -24.85 -38.09 -4.69
C ARG A 767 -25.91 -37.05 -5.04
N PHE A 768 -26.61 -37.25 -6.16
CA PHE A 768 -27.70 -36.34 -6.57
C PHE A 768 -29.06 -36.72 -5.97
N ASN A 769 -29.17 -37.88 -5.32
CA ASN A 769 -30.38 -38.28 -4.58
C ASN A 769 -30.44 -37.66 -3.16
N GLN A 770 -29.49 -36.78 -2.82
CA GLN A 770 -29.41 -36.04 -1.55
C GLN A 770 -29.30 -36.91 -0.29
N ALA A 771 -29.05 -38.22 -0.44
CA ALA A 771 -28.98 -39.17 0.65
C ALA A 771 -27.53 -39.46 1.05
N GLN A 772 -27.26 -39.51 2.36
CA GLN A 772 -25.99 -40.02 2.88
C GLN A 772 -25.87 -41.53 2.63
N GLN A 773 -24.64 -42.00 2.46
CA GLN A 773 -24.25 -43.41 2.40
C GLN A 773 -23.24 -43.72 3.49
N ASN A 774 -23.41 -44.87 4.14
CA ASN A 774 -22.47 -45.38 5.11
C ASN A 774 -21.57 -46.41 4.44
N GLY A 775 -20.26 -46.25 4.56
CA GLY A 775 -19.30 -47.18 3.98
C GLY A 775 -17.86 -46.83 4.31
N LEU A 776 -16.95 -47.60 3.73
CA LEU A 776 -15.50 -47.37 3.73
C LEU A 776 -14.91 -48.07 2.50
N GLY A 777 -13.79 -47.56 2.00
CA GLY A 777 -13.07 -48.16 0.87
C GLY A 777 -12.84 -47.18 -0.28
N SER A 778 -12.66 -47.72 -1.49
CA SER A 778 -12.32 -46.94 -2.68
C SER A 778 -13.44 -45.97 -3.08
N ILE A 779 -13.07 -44.72 -3.33
CA ILE A 779 -13.97 -43.67 -3.84
C ILE A 779 -13.58 -43.20 -5.25
N ALA A 780 -12.30 -43.31 -5.61
CA ALA A 780 -11.77 -42.99 -6.92
C ALA A 780 -10.50 -43.79 -7.19
N LYS A 781 -10.18 -43.95 -8.48
CA LYS A 781 -8.91 -44.52 -8.94
C LYS A 781 -8.25 -43.54 -9.90
N THR A 782 -7.03 -43.12 -9.58
CA THR A 782 -6.20 -42.26 -10.44
C THR A 782 -5.16 -43.11 -11.14
N THR A 783 -5.06 -42.97 -12.46
CA THR A 783 -4.08 -43.69 -13.30
C THR A 783 -3.22 -42.68 -14.05
N PHE A 784 -1.91 -42.94 -14.16
CA PHE A 784 -1.01 -42.10 -14.95
C PHE A 784 0.17 -42.92 -15.51
N VAL A 785 0.85 -42.41 -16.54
CA VAL A 785 1.99 -43.10 -17.17
C VAL A 785 3.29 -42.42 -16.77
N VAL A 786 4.27 -43.19 -16.27
CA VAL A 786 5.61 -42.69 -15.96
C VAL A 786 6.33 -42.30 -17.25
N ASP A 787 7.00 -41.15 -17.28
CA ASP A 787 7.74 -40.72 -18.45
C ASP A 787 8.88 -41.69 -18.79
N SER A 788 8.94 -42.13 -20.05
CA SER A 788 9.95 -43.09 -20.54
C SER A 788 11.38 -42.53 -20.59
N SER A 789 11.54 -41.20 -20.52
CA SER A 789 12.84 -40.52 -20.52
C SER A 789 13.52 -40.52 -19.14
N PHE A 790 12.83 -41.02 -18.12
CA PHE A 790 13.28 -40.99 -16.73
C PHE A 790 14.29 -42.12 -16.42
N ASN A 791 15.39 -41.78 -15.75
CA ASN A 791 16.39 -42.74 -15.28
C ASN A 791 15.98 -43.27 -13.89
N GLY A 792 15.72 -44.57 -13.78
CA GLY A 792 15.05 -45.21 -12.63
C GLY A 792 15.83 -45.29 -11.31
N SER A 793 16.30 -44.17 -10.75
CA SER A 793 16.88 -44.08 -9.39
C SER A 793 16.08 -43.25 -8.39
N ASP A 794 14.99 -42.60 -8.81
CA ASP A 794 14.34 -41.52 -8.07
C ASP A 794 12.90 -41.88 -7.68
N GLU A 795 12.42 -41.35 -6.55
CA GLU A 795 11.06 -41.59 -6.03
C GLU A 795 10.02 -40.70 -6.72
N ILE A 796 8.80 -41.21 -7.00
CA ILE A 796 7.64 -40.40 -7.41
C ILE A 796 6.79 -40.17 -6.16
N VAL A 797 6.62 -38.91 -5.78
CA VAL A 797 5.82 -38.54 -4.59
C VAL A 797 4.37 -38.27 -4.99
N ILE A 798 3.44 -38.83 -4.22
CA ILE A 798 2.00 -38.63 -4.38
C ILE A 798 1.41 -38.28 -3.02
N CYS A 799 0.59 -37.24 -2.95
CA CYS A 799 -0.08 -36.79 -1.73
C CYS A 799 -1.58 -36.58 -1.98
N VAL A 800 -2.41 -36.78 -0.96
CA VAL A 800 -3.84 -36.43 -0.99
C VAL A 800 -4.16 -35.46 0.13
N ASN A 801 -4.91 -34.42 -0.19
CA ASN A 801 -5.35 -33.37 0.72
C ASN A 801 -6.88 -33.29 0.81
#